data_AF-A0A401ZBG1-F1
#
_entry.id   AF-A0A401ZBG1-F1
#
_cell.length_a   1.000
_cell.length_b   1.000
_cell.length_c   1.000
_cell.angle_alpha   90.00
_cell.angle_beta   90.00
_cell.angle_gamma   90.00
#
_symmetry.space_group_name_H-M   'P 1'
#
loop_
_entity.id
_entity.type
_entity.pdbx_description
1 polymer ?
#
loop_
_entity_poly.entity_id
_entity_poly.type
_entity_poly.pdbx_seq_one_letter_code
_entity_poly.pdbx_strand_id
1 'polypeptide(L)'
;MSDNWNPNSDENQPSENSPRPKTGGLLSNFKTQQNGHGASKSQPLPGANSASSPAGPQRNNSSLLRGGYQQFSPSAQGGQQVPPPAGQGMQQRSPSQRTSGAPNRQWQPAAGPQPGQQYSPQSQPPMSPAQQRSNLLSNTVDMMRRWSGKVATVAGHQMQPPAPYMDHYRPPSPPGPGQLVTHTSRPWKRSRVLRINQQIRQRRLKERQGGPGRVMVITLVCLLALVVLASFGSSAYAYSFYVQQQPRMEEFANQHIDQNTRIYDRNGKLLYEAYDNTSSAYSGRRVTVRYQDIPLVMQNAMTAIEDKTFWTNSGIDPLAIVRAGTSQYGGASTLTQQVIKNLTRDNSPTYQRKLNEAAMAIGLTQQYSKAKIMEMYFNVAPFGAQTYGVEVATEDYFGLRPVCETNKPCIPGISKLAYNNKTKKNDPILALARASFLAGQPNAPSATDPTMGADNKQRALDRQKLVLNAMITQGMTIDGQPDSPKITEADAQKAEALMAKQTFKPYQRQMLAPHFVQYVIDQMTKALGGGNAGAHAFLTGGYNIRTSLDLNLYNYIQAEITRHIYKPDVQKVTGAYVTLSENNNVHDAAVVVLDSKTGEILGMDGSADFNSSDPRVNGQYNVAIHARPPGSTFKPFDYATAFQMGWNPAVVLEDNETIFPTNNNVGVQVPTIQSQIDALSEAGTFYAPSDYGKTWTFEPHTVRYSTAGSLNIAAIKTMQFTSGNAVLNTMRRLGINTQVNDGLAWAIGARDISPLQMANAYETFANQGVRVQPQSILDVWDNLGNNLFHYNLEKPVSGRVFSPQVAYLMTSVLVDEPDRNVEFSGDHDLSFSDIDPNCTVNFYCAHQVAAKTGTTDSFADNWTVGYTPDVTVAVWVGNADDSPMYNVIGITGAAPIWHNVMESLVGQCNQYTTGIAGQVGDGVKCPTYNFRFSKNPTWKFPVPPGVQQVPLSSATGMQGGGTTDYVIDGQAPLQP
;
A
#
# COMPACT_ATOMS: atom_id res chain seq x y z
N MET A 1 45.83 0.24 -20.13
CA MET A 1 46.67 -0.29 -21.22
C MET A 1 45.85 -0.26 -22.49
N SER A 2 46.49 0.09 -23.60
CA SER A 2 46.04 -0.14 -24.97
C SER A 2 46.11 -1.66 -25.28
N ASP A 3 45.70 -2.23 -26.42
CA ASP A 3 45.88 -1.79 -27.81
C ASP A 3 44.85 -2.36 -28.80
N ASN A 4 44.91 -1.87 -30.04
CA ASN A 4 44.13 -2.36 -31.18
C ASN A 4 44.72 -3.66 -31.76
N TRP A 5 43.90 -4.51 -32.39
CA TRP A 5 44.29 -5.05 -33.70
C TRP A 5 43.13 -5.51 -34.61
N ASN A 6 43.43 -5.40 -35.91
CA ASN A 6 42.75 -5.77 -37.16
C ASN A 6 43.94 -5.91 -38.19
N PRO A 7 43.86 -6.49 -39.41
CA PRO A 7 42.67 -6.66 -40.28
C PRO A 7 42.66 -7.87 -41.25
N ASN A 8 41.79 -7.81 -42.27
CA ASN A 8 41.79 -8.55 -43.57
C ASN A 8 41.50 -10.08 -43.51
N SER A 9 40.96 -10.76 -44.54
CA SER A 9 40.47 -10.41 -45.91
C SER A 9 39.62 -11.60 -46.46
N ASP A 10 38.77 -11.56 -47.50
CA ASP A 10 38.00 -10.56 -48.28
C ASP A 10 36.73 -11.33 -48.83
N GLU A 11 36.02 -11.16 -49.97
CA GLU A 11 36.11 -10.38 -51.22
C GLU A 11 34.74 -10.42 -51.99
N ASN A 12 34.69 -9.93 -53.24
CA ASN A 12 33.65 -10.08 -54.30
C ASN A 12 32.33 -9.27 -54.28
N GLN A 13 32.09 -8.59 -55.41
CA GLN A 13 30.88 -7.84 -55.83
C GLN A 13 30.91 -7.74 -57.39
N PRO A 14 29.82 -7.39 -58.13
CA PRO A 14 29.25 -6.02 -58.17
C PRO A 14 27.68 -6.05 -58.32
N SER A 15 26.90 -5.01 -58.70
CA SER A 15 27.17 -3.67 -59.28
C SER A 15 26.04 -2.64 -59.03
N GLU A 16 26.42 -1.37 -58.79
CA GLU A 16 25.77 -0.10 -59.25
C GLU A 16 24.30 0.24 -58.85
N ASN A 17 23.85 1.51 -58.74
CA ASN A 17 24.48 2.81 -59.03
C ASN A 17 24.07 3.96 -58.05
N SER A 18 24.63 5.17 -58.22
CA SER A 18 24.54 6.36 -57.31
C SER A 18 24.02 7.64 -58.04
N PRO A 19 23.95 8.90 -57.49
CA PRO A 19 24.62 9.49 -56.31
C PRO A 19 23.83 10.49 -55.39
N ARG A 20 24.53 11.08 -54.39
CA ARG A 20 24.09 12.17 -53.45
C ARG A 20 24.75 13.53 -53.76
N PRO A 21 24.26 14.66 -53.19
CA PRO A 21 25.01 15.44 -52.14
C PRO A 21 24.07 16.17 -51.12
N LYS A 22 24.46 17.01 -50.12
CA LYS A 22 25.58 17.11 -49.13
C LYS A 22 25.24 18.20 -48.06
N THR A 23 25.43 17.92 -46.75
CA THR A 23 25.72 18.88 -45.60
C THR A 23 24.75 20.06 -45.28
N GLY A 24 24.69 20.67 -44.07
CA GLY A 24 25.32 20.42 -42.75
C GLY A 24 25.26 21.66 -41.80
N GLY A 25 25.39 21.47 -40.46
CA GLY A 25 25.45 22.53 -39.40
C GLY A 25 24.06 22.97 -38.86
N LEU A 26 23.75 23.22 -37.56
CA LEU A 26 24.40 23.65 -36.29
C LEU A 26 24.41 25.17 -35.99
N LEU A 27 23.63 25.56 -34.95
CA LEU A 27 23.83 26.67 -33.97
C LEU A 27 24.01 28.12 -34.51
N SER A 28 23.28 29.18 -34.12
CA SER A 28 22.69 29.53 -32.81
C SER A 28 22.16 31.00 -32.80
N ASN A 29 21.36 31.33 -31.78
CA ASN A 29 21.29 32.61 -31.05
C ASN A 29 20.82 33.95 -31.70
N PHE A 30 19.85 34.56 -30.98
CA PHE A 30 19.74 36.01 -30.65
C PHE A 30 19.36 37.00 -31.79
N LYS A 31 18.65 38.12 -31.55
CA LYS A 31 17.73 38.56 -30.47
C LYS A 31 17.13 39.93 -30.89
N THR A 32 15.89 40.27 -30.48
CA THR A 32 15.34 41.67 -30.39
C THR A 32 15.24 42.48 -31.72
N GLN A 33 14.36 43.47 -31.94
CA GLN A 33 13.13 43.96 -31.29
C GLN A 33 12.28 44.77 -32.32
N GLN A 34 11.02 45.10 -31.98
CA GLN A 34 10.25 46.37 -32.23
C GLN A 34 10.74 47.37 -33.31
N ASN A 35 9.94 48.09 -34.11
CA ASN A 35 8.49 48.37 -34.30
C ASN A 35 8.31 48.84 -35.79
N GLY A 36 7.15 49.10 -36.41
CA GLY A 36 5.72 49.12 -36.05
C GLY A 36 4.93 50.07 -37.01
N HIS A 37 3.60 50.18 -36.82
CA HIS A 37 2.66 51.11 -37.50
C HIS A 37 2.29 50.91 -38.99
N GLY A 38 1.05 51.31 -39.36
CA GLY A 38 0.53 51.41 -40.73
C GLY A 38 -0.92 50.90 -40.87
N ALA A 39 -1.90 51.78 -41.12
CA ALA A 39 -3.32 51.38 -41.23
C ALA A 39 -4.15 52.26 -42.21
N SER A 40 -5.01 51.63 -43.03
CA SER A 40 -6.13 52.20 -43.82
C SER A 40 -6.82 51.03 -44.57
N LYS A 41 -8.15 50.76 -44.65
CA LYS A 41 -9.45 51.47 -44.70
C LYS A 41 -10.09 51.51 -46.12
N SER A 42 -11.44 51.60 -46.14
CA SER A 42 -12.48 51.53 -47.22
C SER A 42 -12.86 50.11 -47.73
N GLN A 43 -14.12 49.66 -47.91
CA GLN A 43 -15.51 50.17 -48.16
C GLN A 43 -15.94 50.25 -49.65
N PRO A 44 -17.26 50.12 -50.02
CA PRO A 44 -18.38 49.37 -49.40
C PRO A 44 -19.40 48.69 -50.39
N LEU A 45 -20.54 48.20 -49.84
CA LEU A 45 -21.87 47.73 -50.37
C LEU A 45 -22.48 48.44 -51.62
N PRO A 46 -23.58 47.96 -52.30
CA PRO A 46 -24.74 47.11 -51.87
C PRO A 46 -25.20 46.00 -52.88
N GLY A 47 -26.36 45.30 -52.82
CA GLY A 47 -27.38 45.07 -51.74
C GLY A 47 -28.87 44.93 -52.20
N ALA A 48 -29.67 44.13 -51.45
CA ALA A 48 -31.17 44.07 -51.31
C ALA A 48 -32.12 43.23 -52.25
N ASN A 49 -33.05 42.51 -51.58
CA ASN A 49 -34.46 42.13 -51.88
C ASN A 49 -34.89 41.18 -53.04
N SER A 50 -35.54 40.05 -52.69
CA SER A 50 -36.99 39.76 -52.90
C SER A 50 -37.36 38.31 -52.46
N ALA A 51 -38.65 37.93 -52.45
CA ALA A 51 -39.11 36.62 -51.90
C ALA A 51 -40.40 36.09 -52.55
N SER A 52 -40.52 34.74 -52.65
CA SER A 52 -41.81 34.02 -52.80
C SER A 52 -41.66 32.48 -52.63
N SER A 53 -42.72 31.85 -52.12
CA SER A 53 -42.96 30.39 -51.97
C SER A 53 -43.91 29.91 -53.12
N PRO A 54 -44.34 28.62 -53.30
CA PRO A 54 -44.43 27.53 -52.31
C PRO A 54 -44.26 26.06 -52.83
N ALA A 55 -44.73 25.11 -52.01
CA ALA A 55 -45.02 23.67 -52.22
C ALA A 55 -44.03 22.64 -51.62
N GLY A 56 -44.59 21.59 -50.99
CA GLY A 56 -43.89 20.41 -50.45
C GLY A 56 -44.12 19.15 -51.32
N PRO A 57 -43.95 17.90 -50.81
CA PRO A 57 -44.45 17.47 -49.50
C PRO A 57 -43.53 16.52 -48.68
N GLN A 58 -44.05 16.06 -47.53
CA GLN A 58 -43.69 14.86 -46.73
C GLN A 58 -42.25 14.69 -46.19
N ARG A 59 -42.17 14.55 -44.85
CA ARG A 59 -41.11 13.84 -44.13
C ARG A 59 -41.75 12.73 -43.28
N ASN A 60 -41.10 11.58 -43.17
CA ASN A 60 -41.46 10.54 -42.20
C ASN A 60 -40.83 10.83 -40.84
N ASN A 61 -41.46 10.31 -39.77
CA ASN A 61 -40.99 10.44 -38.38
C ASN A 61 -40.29 9.15 -37.92
N SER A 62 -39.19 9.30 -37.18
CA SER A 62 -38.74 8.33 -36.16
C SER A 62 -37.58 8.94 -35.35
N SER A 63 -37.84 9.38 -34.11
CA SER A 63 -36.79 9.66 -33.11
C SER A 63 -37.37 9.54 -31.70
N LEU A 64 -36.74 8.72 -30.85
CA LEU A 64 -37.27 8.30 -29.55
C LEU A 64 -36.95 9.26 -28.38
N LEU A 65 -36.83 10.56 -28.65
CA LEU A 65 -36.53 11.59 -27.65
C LEU A 65 -37.69 12.60 -27.49
N ARG A 66 -38.85 12.10 -27.05
CA ARG A 66 -39.98 12.90 -26.53
C ARG A 66 -40.67 12.28 -25.31
N GLY A 67 -39.89 11.91 -24.29
CA GLY A 67 -40.37 11.93 -22.90
C GLY A 67 -40.50 13.38 -22.44
N GLY A 68 -41.67 13.80 -21.96
CA GLY A 68 -41.90 15.20 -21.55
C GLY A 68 -41.44 15.47 -20.12
N TYR A 69 -40.54 16.44 -19.92
CA TYR A 69 -40.17 16.94 -18.60
C TYR A 69 -41.38 17.55 -17.88
N GLN A 70 -41.93 16.86 -16.88
CA GLN A 70 -42.88 17.47 -15.94
C GLN A 70 -42.12 18.32 -14.92
N GLN A 71 -42.14 19.64 -15.11
CA GLN A 71 -41.65 20.59 -14.12
C GLN A 71 -42.59 20.60 -12.90
N PHE A 72 -42.10 20.15 -11.74
CA PHE A 72 -42.76 20.39 -10.47
C PHE A 72 -42.53 21.84 -10.02
N SER A 73 -43.44 22.74 -10.42
CA SER A 73 -43.46 24.13 -9.97
C SER A 73 -43.92 24.23 -8.50
N PRO A 74 -43.15 24.84 -7.59
CA PRO A 74 -43.55 25.00 -6.19
C PRO A 74 -44.60 26.11 -6.02
N SER A 75 -45.83 25.75 -5.67
CA SER A 75 -46.90 26.70 -5.36
C SER A 75 -46.73 27.27 -3.94
N ALA A 76 -46.33 28.53 -3.81
CA ALA A 76 -46.18 29.21 -2.53
C ALA A 76 -47.41 30.04 -2.14
N GLN A 77 -48.00 29.77 -0.97
CA GLN A 77 -48.69 30.76 -0.11
C GLN A 77 -49.14 30.16 1.24
N GLY A 78 -49.33 31.02 2.25
CA GLY A 78 -50.06 30.70 3.49
C GLY A 78 -49.21 30.16 4.65
N GLY A 79 -48.65 31.04 5.48
CA GLY A 79 -47.96 30.65 6.72
C GLY A 79 -48.80 30.89 7.98
N GLN A 80 -48.63 30.03 8.99
CA GLN A 80 -49.00 30.29 10.39
C GLN A 80 -47.92 29.73 11.33
N GLN A 81 -47.70 30.41 12.46
CA GLN A 81 -46.66 30.08 13.46
C GLN A 81 -47.25 29.36 14.68
N VAL A 82 -46.67 28.23 15.08
CA VAL A 82 -46.84 27.58 16.40
C VAL A 82 -45.48 26.98 16.83
N PRO A 83 -45.04 27.09 18.10
CA PRO A 83 -43.64 26.83 18.49
C PRO A 83 -43.31 25.34 18.78
N PRO A 84 -42.01 24.96 18.84
CA PRO A 84 -41.56 23.58 18.95
C PRO A 84 -41.32 23.09 20.39
N PRO A 85 -41.26 21.76 20.61
CA PRO A 85 -40.56 21.16 21.75
C PRO A 85 -39.44 20.17 21.38
N ALA A 86 -38.33 20.27 22.12
CA ALA A 86 -37.30 19.27 22.48
C ALA A 86 -37.05 18.03 21.59
N GLY A 87 -35.77 17.83 21.21
CA GLY A 87 -35.28 16.60 20.60
C GLY A 87 -34.62 15.61 21.57
N GLN A 88 -34.72 14.32 21.21
CA GLN A 88 -33.87 13.18 21.58
C GLN A 88 -33.83 12.29 20.31
N GLY A 89 -32.84 11.46 19.99
CA GLY A 89 -31.69 10.95 20.72
C GLY A 89 -31.41 9.55 20.16
N MET A 90 -30.22 9.31 19.59
CA MET A 90 -29.97 8.08 18.82
C MET A 90 -30.07 6.80 19.67
N GLN A 91 -30.76 5.77 19.18
CA GLN A 91 -30.55 4.39 19.61
C GLN A 91 -30.61 3.41 18.43
N GLN A 92 -29.58 2.57 18.34
CA GLN A 92 -29.48 1.47 17.37
C GLN A 92 -30.45 0.35 17.73
N ARG A 93 -31.03 -0.33 16.74
CA ARG A 93 -31.84 -1.56 16.96
C ARG A 93 -31.08 -2.80 16.53
N SER A 94 -30.88 -3.72 17.46
CA SER A 94 -30.54 -5.12 17.15
C SER A 94 -31.79 -5.91 16.75
N PRO A 95 -31.69 -6.93 15.87
CA PRO A 95 -32.83 -7.74 15.46
C PRO A 95 -33.27 -8.71 16.57
N SER A 96 -34.58 -8.90 16.72
CA SER A 96 -35.18 -9.76 17.75
C SER A 96 -35.62 -11.12 17.19
N GLN A 97 -35.54 -12.13 18.04
CA GLN A 97 -36.03 -13.49 17.75
C GLN A 97 -37.56 -13.53 17.68
N ARG A 98 -38.12 -14.40 16.82
CA ARG A 98 -39.45 -15.00 17.00
C ARG A 98 -39.42 -16.49 16.67
N THR A 99 -40.28 -17.25 17.34
CA THR A 99 -40.23 -18.72 17.41
C THR A 99 -41.49 -19.38 16.84
N SER A 100 -41.27 -20.48 16.12
CA SER A 100 -42.12 -21.69 16.06
C SER A 100 -43.63 -21.56 15.78
N GLY A 101 -44.05 -22.12 14.64
CA GLY A 101 -45.38 -22.69 14.43
C GLY A 101 -45.26 -23.89 13.48
N ALA A 102 -45.72 -25.07 13.91
CA ALA A 102 -45.67 -26.32 13.13
C ALA A 102 -47.03 -27.04 13.19
N PRO A 103 -47.30 -27.95 12.24
CA PRO A 103 -47.57 -29.32 12.69
C PRO A 103 -46.93 -30.43 11.83
N ASN A 104 -46.79 -31.61 12.45
CA ASN A 104 -46.15 -32.82 11.92
C ASN A 104 -46.83 -33.42 10.67
N ARG A 105 -46.03 -34.15 9.87
CA ARG A 105 -46.25 -35.59 9.60
C ARG A 105 -44.91 -36.35 9.59
N GLN A 106 -44.95 -37.64 9.94
CA GLN A 106 -43.78 -38.48 10.23
C GLN A 106 -43.38 -39.34 9.03
N TRP A 107 -42.08 -39.67 8.90
CA TRP A 107 -41.58 -41.01 8.47
C TRP A 107 -40.08 -41.17 8.83
N GLN A 108 -39.78 -42.25 9.57
CA GLN A 108 -38.47 -42.82 9.97
C GLN A 108 -38.76 -44.27 10.46
N PRO A 109 -37.79 -45.21 10.69
CA PRO A 109 -36.36 -44.99 10.98
C PRO A 109 -35.34 -45.98 10.35
N ALA A 110 -34.04 -45.66 10.52
CA ALA A 110 -32.95 -46.60 10.82
C ALA A 110 -31.75 -45.75 11.35
N ALA A 111 -31.59 -45.54 12.65
CA ALA A 111 -31.03 -46.44 13.68
C ALA A 111 -29.49 -46.56 13.61
N GLY A 112 -28.80 -46.08 14.65
CA GLY A 112 -27.33 -46.11 14.78
C GLY A 112 -26.83 -47.20 15.74
N PRO A 113 -25.69 -46.98 16.40
CA PRO A 113 -25.71 -47.08 17.87
C PRO A 113 -25.16 -45.84 18.62
N GLN A 114 -25.43 -45.83 19.92
CA GLN A 114 -25.41 -44.69 20.86
C GLN A 114 -24.04 -44.40 21.54
N PRO A 115 -23.92 -43.28 22.29
CA PRO A 115 -22.63 -42.71 22.71
C PRO A 115 -22.30 -42.92 24.20
N GLY A 116 -21.13 -42.44 24.63
CA GLY A 116 -20.85 -42.13 26.03
C GLY A 116 -19.41 -41.73 26.34
N GLN A 117 -19.23 -40.55 26.95
CA GLN A 117 -18.16 -40.11 27.88
C GLN A 117 -18.06 -38.56 27.81
N GLN A 118 -18.23 -37.88 28.94
CA GLN A 118 -17.99 -36.43 29.05
C GLN A 118 -16.52 -36.19 29.41
N TYR A 119 -15.85 -35.26 28.72
CA TYR A 119 -14.53 -34.77 29.13
C TYR A 119 -14.56 -33.25 29.31
N SER A 120 -14.07 -32.80 30.46
CA SER A 120 -13.91 -31.38 30.78
C SER A 120 -12.85 -30.73 29.88
N PRO A 121 -12.99 -29.44 29.51
CA PRO A 121 -11.98 -28.74 28.73
C PRO A 121 -10.71 -28.54 29.56
N GLN A 122 -9.66 -29.32 29.27
CA GLN A 122 -8.33 -29.05 29.79
C GLN A 122 -7.79 -27.76 29.16
N SER A 123 -7.45 -26.79 30.01
CA SER A 123 -6.72 -25.60 29.58
C SER A 123 -5.34 -26.00 29.07
N GLN A 124 -5.06 -25.78 27.78
CA GLN A 124 -3.69 -25.86 27.28
C GLN A 124 -2.84 -24.78 27.97
N PRO A 125 -1.57 -25.07 28.32
CA PRO A 125 -0.67 -24.04 28.83
C PRO A 125 -0.42 -22.98 27.73
N PRO A 126 -0.21 -21.71 28.10
CA PRO A 126 0.07 -20.66 27.12
C PRO A 126 1.34 -20.99 26.33
N MET A 127 1.23 -21.00 24.99
CA MET A 127 2.36 -21.25 24.09
C MET A 127 3.43 -20.17 24.27
N SER A 128 4.70 -20.55 24.11
CA SER A 128 5.80 -19.58 24.23
C SER A 128 5.76 -18.55 23.07
N PRO A 129 6.18 -17.29 23.30
CA PRO A 129 6.26 -16.29 22.24
C PRO A 129 7.13 -16.72 21.05
N ALA A 130 8.13 -17.58 21.27
CA ALA A 130 8.96 -18.17 20.22
C ALA A 130 8.14 -19.07 19.26
N GLN A 131 7.25 -19.93 19.80
CA GLN A 131 6.38 -20.80 18.99
C GLN A 131 5.31 -20.01 18.24
N GLN A 132 4.79 -18.92 18.84
CA GLN A 132 3.90 -18.01 18.12
C GLN A 132 4.62 -17.33 16.95
N ARG A 133 5.86 -16.86 17.15
CA ARG A 133 6.67 -16.22 16.09
C ARG A 133 7.11 -17.20 14.98
N SER A 134 7.45 -18.45 15.30
CA SER A 134 7.77 -19.45 14.27
C SER A 134 6.56 -19.77 13.38
N ASN A 135 5.38 -19.88 13.97
CA ASN A 135 4.13 -20.10 13.23
C ASN A 135 3.71 -18.84 12.44
N LEU A 136 4.03 -17.64 12.92
CA LEU A 136 3.82 -16.39 12.18
C LEU A 136 4.63 -16.41 10.87
N LEU A 137 5.92 -16.78 10.94
CA LEU A 137 6.79 -16.86 9.77
C LEU A 137 6.35 -17.96 8.79
N SER A 138 5.98 -19.15 9.25
CA SER A 138 5.47 -20.21 8.34
C SER A 138 4.18 -19.80 7.65
N ASN A 139 3.22 -19.22 8.39
CA ASN A 139 1.94 -18.76 7.84
C ASN A 139 2.13 -17.57 6.87
N THR A 140 3.06 -16.66 7.17
CA THR A 140 3.42 -15.55 6.28
C THR A 140 4.01 -16.07 4.98
N VAL A 141 4.96 -17.02 5.05
CA VAL A 141 5.54 -17.69 3.87
C VAL A 141 4.46 -18.44 3.08
N ASP A 142 3.52 -19.13 3.73
CA ASP A 142 2.43 -19.84 3.03
C ASP A 142 1.36 -18.90 2.45
N MET A 143 1.18 -17.67 2.95
CA MET A 143 0.34 -16.68 2.28
C MET A 143 1.09 -15.96 1.14
N MET A 144 2.37 -15.64 1.30
CA MET A 144 3.23 -15.13 0.22
C MET A 144 3.36 -16.13 -0.93
N ARG A 145 3.40 -17.45 -0.65
CA ARG A 145 3.33 -18.53 -1.64
C ARG A 145 2.04 -18.52 -2.46
N ARG A 146 0.91 -18.06 -1.89
CA ARG A 146 -0.36 -17.87 -2.64
C ARG A 146 -0.33 -16.64 -3.55
N TRP A 147 0.47 -15.62 -3.23
CA TRP A 147 0.67 -14.46 -4.11
C TRP A 147 1.72 -14.73 -5.21
N SER A 148 2.77 -15.51 -4.93
CA SER A 148 3.87 -15.76 -5.88
C SER A 148 3.68 -16.96 -6.80
N GLY A 149 2.65 -17.79 -6.57
CA GLY A 149 2.29 -18.93 -7.42
C GLY A 149 3.33 -20.06 -7.48
N LYS A 150 4.37 -20.04 -6.63
CA LYS A 150 5.48 -21.01 -6.66
C LYS A 150 5.86 -21.55 -5.28
N VAL A 151 6.05 -22.85 -5.21
CA VAL A 151 6.68 -23.53 -4.07
C VAL A 151 8.19 -23.31 -4.14
N ALA A 152 8.69 -22.27 -3.47
CA ALA A 152 10.10 -22.19 -3.11
C ALA A 152 10.37 -23.09 -1.90
N THR A 153 11.15 -24.15 -2.11
CA THR A 153 11.78 -24.92 -1.04
C THR A 153 12.91 -24.11 -0.44
N VAL A 154 12.77 -23.68 0.82
CA VAL A 154 13.90 -23.14 1.57
C VAL A 154 14.89 -24.27 1.78
N ALA A 155 16.11 -24.12 1.27
CA ALA A 155 17.17 -25.11 1.43
C ALA A 155 17.48 -25.30 2.92
N GLY A 156 17.59 -26.56 3.36
CA GLY A 156 17.38 -26.92 4.75
C GLY A 156 18.36 -26.28 5.74
N HIS A 157 17.81 -25.75 6.83
CA HIS A 157 18.50 -25.84 8.12
C HIS A 157 18.27 -27.26 8.65
N GLN A 158 19.29 -28.12 8.51
CA GLN A 158 19.34 -29.36 9.27
C GLN A 158 19.50 -29.02 10.75
N MET A 159 18.49 -29.32 11.56
CA MET A 159 18.69 -29.41 13.00
C MET A 159 19.63 -30.59 13.25
N GLN A 160 20.86 -30.33 13.70
CA GLN A 160 21.65 -31.39 14.32
C GLN A 160 20.91 -31.88 15.57
N PRO A 161 20.77 -33.19 15.78
CA PRO A 161 20.13 -33.71 16.98
C PRO A 161 20.95 -33.33 18.22
N PRO A 162 20.31 -33.06 19.37
CA PRO A 162 21.03 -32.78 20.60
C PRO A 162 21.89 -34.00 21.00
N ALA A 163 23.12 -33.75 21.43
CA ALA A 163 24.00 -34.79 21.95
C ALA A 163 23.40 -35.42 23.23
N PRO A 164 23.71 -36.70 23.54
CA PRO A 164 23.05 -37.42 24.63
C PRO A 164 23.26 -36.80 26.01
N TYR A 165 22.28 -37.02 26.90
CA TYR A 165 22.37 -36.64 28.30
C TYR A 165 23.50 -37.40 29.02
N MET A 166 24.13 -36.76 30.01
CA MET A 166 25.29 -37.33 30.72
C MET A 166 24.93 -38.53 31.61
N ASP A 167 25.93 -39.37 31.87
CA ASP A 167 26.01 -40.18 33.10
C ASP A 167 27.30 -39.84 33.89
N HIS A 168 27.33 -40.21 35.16
CA HIS A 168 27.97 -39.46 36.23
C HIS A 168 29.51 -39.47 36.32
N TYR A 169 30.04 -38.36 36.85
CA TYR A 169 31.06 -38.44 37.91
C TYR A 169 30.73 -37.48 39.07
N ARG A 170 31.03 -37.88 40.32
CA ARG A 170 30.52 -37.22 41.55
C ARG A 170 31.54 -36.27 42.19
N PRO A 171 31.12 -35.08 42.68
CA PRO A 171 31.89 -34.30 43.63
C PRO A 171 31.68 -34.80 45.09
N PRO A 172 32.72 -34.81 45.94
CA PRO A 172 32.56 -34.98 47.39
C PRO A 172 32.37 -33.63 48.11
N SER A 173 31.45 -33.58 49.07
CA SER A 173 31.13 -32.43 49.93
C SER A 173 30.62 -32.92 51.30
N PRO A 174 30.44 -32.03 52.28
CA PRO A 174 31.45 -31.34 53.08
C PRO A 174 31.51 -31.98 54.50
N PRO A 175 32.01 -31.28 55.54
CA PRO A 175 31.58 -31.62 56.90
C PRO A 175 31.25 -30.43 57.82
N GLY A 176 30.15 -30.57 58.56
CA GLY A 176 29.86 -29.83 59.80
C GLY A 176 28.37 -29.51 60.00
N PRO A 177 27.86 -29.39 61.25
CA PRO A 177 28.37 -29.93 62.53
C PRO A 177 27.31 -30.79 63.29
N GLY A 178 27.70 -31.61 64.27
CA GLY A 178 26.72 -32.35 65.11
C GLY A 178 27.30 -33.24 66.21
N GLN A 179 26.84 -33.04 67.44
CA GLN A 179 27.15 -33.77 68.69
C GLN A 179 26.77 -35.28 68.60
N LEU A 180 27.37 -36.23 69.35
CA LEU A 180 27.10 -36.50 70.79
C LEU A 180 28.07 -37.54 71.43
N VAL A 181 28.54 -37.21 72.64
CA VAL A 181 28.82 -38.05 73.85
C VAL A 181 29.19 -39.55 73.72
N THR A 182 30.38 -39.96 74.21
CA THR A 182 30.54 -40.83 75.42
C THR A 182 32.00 -41.10 75.85
N HIS A 183 32.18 -41.19 77.17
CA HIS A 183 33.20 -41.89 78.00
C HIS A 183 34.08 -42.95 77.29
N THR A 184 35.39 -43.13 77.57
CA THR A 184 36.30 -42.74 78.70
C THR A 184 37.66 -42.19 78.15
N SER A 185 38.87 -42.15 78.75
CA SER A 185 39.48 -42.68 80.00
C SER A 185 40.72 -41.85 80.47
N ARG A 186 41.57 -42.44 81.34
CA ARG A 186 42.87 -41.97 81.87
C ARG A 186 43.74 -43.23 82.16
N PRO A 187 45.10 -43.23 82.05
CA PRO A 187 45.93 -42.58 83.08
C PRO A 187 47.36 -42.07 82.71
N TRP A 188 47.76 -40.98 83.41
CA TRP A 188 49.09 -40.70 83.99
C TRP A 188 50.42 -41.04 83.27
N LYS A 189 51.29 -40.01 83.13
CA LYS A 189 52.35 -39.73 84.14
C LYS A 189 52.93 -38.30 84.03
N ARG A 190 53.69 -37.88 85.06
CA ARG A 190 54.30 -36.54 85.27
C ARG A 190 55.58 -36.38 84.40
N SER A 191 56.22 -35.22 84.16
CA SER A 191 56.62 -34.15 85.10
C SER A 191 57.34 -32.94 84.44
N ARG A 192 57.67 -31.88 85.21
CA ARG A 192 58.67 -30.79 84.94
C ARG A 192 58.39 -29.85 83.74
N VAL A 193 57.46 -28.88 83.78
CA VAL A 193 57.43 -27.67 84.65
C VAL A 193 58.69 -26.77 84.63
N LEU A 194 59.81 -27.14 83.97
CA LEU A 194 61.11 -26.42 84.13
C LEU A 194 61.81 -25.89 82.86
N ARG A 195 61.12 -25.73 81.71
CA ARG A 195 61.71 -25.06 80.52
C ARG A 195 61.00 -23.81 80.00
N ILE A 196 59.69 -23.62 80.24
CA ILE A 196 58.94 -22.51 79.62
C ILE A 196 58.98 -21.20 80.45
N ASN A 197 59.26 -21.28 81.76
CA ASN A 197 59.43 -20.07 82.59
C ASN A 197 60.66 -19.20 82.22
N GLN A 198 61.60 -19.70 81.42
CA GLN A 198 62.66 -18.88 80.84
C GLN A 198 62.17 -18.06 79.61
N GLN A 199 61.29 -18.62 78.78
CA GLN A 199 60.80 -17.94 77.56
C GLN A 199 59.84 -16.78 77.89
N ILE A 200 59.04 -16.89 78.95
CA ILE A 200 58.11 -15.83 79.37
C ILE A 200 58.87 -14.57 79.82
N ARG A 201 60.07 -14.71 80.40
CA ARG A 201 60.88 -13.57 80.88
C ARG A 201 61.51 -12.75 79.76
N GLN A 202 61.77 -13.34 78.58
CA GLN A 202 62.31 -12.61 77.42
C GLN A 202 61.24 -11.88 76.60
N ARG A 203 60.00 -12.37 76.54
CA ARG A 203 58.93 -11.70 75.76
C ARG A 203 58.56 -10.32 76.31
N ARG A 204 58.52 -10.16 77.65
CA ARG A 204 58.19 -8.90 78.35
C ARG A 204 59.19 -7.75 78.16
N LEU A 205 60.29 -7.95 77.44
CA LEU A 205 61.28 -6.90 77.11
C LEU A 205 61.20 -6.42 75.64
N LYS A 206 60.32 -6.98 74.80
CA LYS A 206 60.11 -6.54 73.40
C LYS A 206 58.77 -5.82 73.14
N GLU A 207 58.01 -5.49 74.19
CA GLU A 207 56.70 -4.82 74.08
C GLU A 207 56.76 -3.28 74.02
N ARG A 208 57.96 -2.65 74.14
CA ARG A 208 58.10 -1.18 74.23
C ARG A 208 58.46 -0.42 72.95
N GLN A 209 58.46 -1.05 71.78
CA GLN A 209 58.67 -0.38 70.48
C GLN A 209 57.66 -0.81 69.39
N GLY A 210 56.39 -1.01 69.78
CA GLY A 210 55.27 -1.13 68.85
C GLY A 210 54.73 0.23 68.43
N GLY A 211 55.48 1.00 67.63
CA GLY A 211 55.04 2.32 67.15
C GLY A 211 53.76 2.29 66.31
N PRO A 212 53.06 3.44 66.14
CA PRO A 212 51.73 3.51 65.53
C PRO A 212 51.64 2.90 64.12
N GLY A 213 52.75 2.88 63.37
CA GLY A 213 52.86 2.19 62.08
C GLY A 213 52.45 0.72 62.12
N ARG A 214 52.58 0.00 63.24
CA ARG A 214 52.20 -1.42 63.33
C ARG A 214 50.68 -1.62 63.40
N VAL A 215 49.95 -0.70 64.02
CA VAL A 215 48.48 -0.67 63.96
C VAL A 215 48.05 -0.22 62.56
N MET A 216 48.65 0.85 62.02
CA MET A 216 48.37 1.37 60.68
C MET A 216 48.52 0.31 59.59
N VAL A 217 49.57 -0.53 59.63
CA VAL A 217 49.77 -1.65 58.69
C VAL A 217 48.68 -2.72 58.84
N ILE A 218 48.26 -3.05 60.05
CA ILE A 218 47.16 -4.01 60.26
C ILE A 218 45.85 -3.42 59.71
N THR A 219 45.54 -2.15 59.99
CA THR A 219 44.36 -1.48 59.44
C THR A 219 44.39 -1.42 57.91
N LEU A 220 45.55 -1.14 57.30
CA LEU A 220 45.75 -1.17 55.85
C LEU A 220 45.53 -2.57 55.26
N VAL A 221 46.06 -3.62 55.89
CA VAL A 221 45.87 -5.01 55.44
C VAL A 221 44.40 -5.45 55.60
N CYS A 222 43.73 -5.07 56.69
CA CYS A 222 42.30 -5.34 56.87
C CYS A 222 41.42 -4.56 55.88
N LEU A 223 41.76 -3.31 55.57
CA LEU A 223 41.08 -2.53 54.51
C LEU A 223 41.32 -3.14 53.13
N LEU A 224 42.54 -3.56 52.82
CA LEU A 224 42.86 -4.23 51.55
C LEU A 224 42.10 -5.56 51.42
N ALA A 225 42.05 -6.35 52.50
CA ALA A 225 41.29 -7.60 52.55
C ALA A 225 39.78 -7.36 52.41
N LEU A 226 39.22 -6.31 53.03
CA LEU A 226 37.84 -5.89 52.84
C LEU A 226 37.56 -5.47 51.39
N VAL A 227 38.47 -4.71 50.76
CA VAL A 227 38.36 -4.32 49.34
C VAL A 227 38.42 -5.55 48.42
N VAL A 228 39.30 -6.52 48.70
CA VAL A 228 39.40 -7.78 47.94
C VAL A 228 38.18 -8.68 48.14
N LEU A 229 37.64 -8.78 49.36
CA LEU A 229 36.41 -9.53 49.63
C LEU A 229 35.17 -8.86 49.02
N ALA A 230 35.11 -7.53 49.06
CA ALA A 230 34.05 -6.76 48.41
C ALA A 230 34.14 -6.84 46.87
N SER A 231 35.32 -6.83 46.29
CA SER A 231 35.50 -6.99 44.83
C SER A 231 35.19 -8.42 44.37
N PHE A 232 35.58 -9.46 45.13
CA PHE A 232 35.15 -10.84 44.87
C PHE A 232 33.63 -10.99 45.01
N GLY A 233 33.03 -10.45 46.08
CA GLY A 233 31.58 -10.52 46.31
C GLY A 233 30.76 -9.81 45.23
N SER A 234 31.19 -8.61 44.82
CA SER A 234 30.54 -7.86 43.73
C SER A 234 30.79 -8.45 42.35
N SER A 235 31.96 -9.05 42.09
CA SER A 235 32.23 -9.82 40.85
C SER A 235 31.39 -11.09 40.80
N ALA A 236 31.25 -11.82 41.91
CA ALA A 236 30.40 -13.01 41.99
C ALA A 236 28.91 -12.65 41.83
N TYR A 237 28.44 -11.57 42.46
CA TYR A 237 27.10 -11.03 42.23
C TYR A 237 26.90 -10.67 40.76
N ALA A 238 27.78 -9.86 40.16
CA ALA A 238 27.69 -9.44 38.77
C ALA A 238 27.70 -10.63 37.79
N TYR A 239 28.54 -11.64 38.04
CA TYR A 239 28.58 -12.87 37.25
C TYR A 239 27.30 -13.70 37.41
N SER A 240 26.80 -13.89 38.64
CA SER A 240 25.55 -14.62 38.88
C SER A 240 24.33 -13.92 38.25
N PHE A 241 24.28 -12.59 38.31
CA PHE A 241 23.26 -11.77 37.67
C PHE A 241 23.36 -11.83 36.14
N TYR A 242 24.58 -11.75 35.59
CA TYR A 242 24.82 -11.93 34.16
C TYR A 242 24.35 -13.31 33.68
N VAL A 243 24.72 -14.40 34.36
CA VAL A 243 24.29 -15.77 34.00
C VAL A 243 22.75 -15.90 34.08
N GLN A 244 22.10 -15.29 35.08
CA GLN A 244 20.63 -15.25 35.15
C GLN A 244 19.98 -14.43 34.03
N GLN A 245 20.65 -13.39 33.51
CA GLN A 245 20.16 -12.58 32.39
C GLN A 245 20.68 -13.05 31.02
N GLN A 246 21.59 -14.03 30.92
CA GLN A 246 22.20 -14.44 29.64
C GLN A 246 21.16 -14.79 28.55
N PRO A 247 20.09 -15.58 28.80
CA PRO A 247 19.09 -15.86 27.78
C PRO A 247 18.40 -14.60 27.25
N ARG A 248 18.26 -13.58 28.12
CA ARG A 248 17.68 -12.27 27.81
C ARG A 248 18.67 -11.34 27.10
N MET A 249 19.97 -11.48 27.37
CA MET A 249 21.05 -10.80 26.65
C MET A 249 21.15 -11.32 25.20
N GLU A 250 21.07 -12.64 25.02
CA GLU A 250 20.95 -13.27 23.71
C GLU A 250 19.63 -12.88 23.02
N GLU A 251 18.53 -12.76 23.77
CA GLU A 251 17.29 -12.22 23.22
C GLU A 251 17.47 -10.76 22.75
N PHE A 252 18.07 -9.87 23.54
CA PHE A 252 18.28 -8.47 23.18
C PHE A 252 19.22 -8.27 21.98
N ALA A 253 20.29 -9.07 21.87
CA ALA A 253 21.27 -8.94 20.79
C ALA A 253 20.82 -9.62 19.47
N ASN A 254 19.91 -10.59 19.55
CA ASN A 254 19.26 -11.23 18.39
C ASN A 254 17.82 -10.72 18.15
N GLN A 255 17.34 -9.75 18.92
CA GLN A 255 15.97 -9.25 18.82
C GLN A 255 15.75 -8.55 17.48
N HIS A 256 14.56 -8.73 16.91
CA HIS A 256 14.06 -7.78 15.92
C HIS A 256 13.86 -6.44 16.61
N ILE A 257 14.84 -5.55 16.42
CA ILE A 257 14.74 -4.13 16.72
C ILE A 257 13.58 -3.58 15.88
N ASP A 258 12.54 -3.01 16.52
CA ASP A 258 11.37 -2.45 15.82
C ASP A 258 11.82 -1.45 14.75
N GLN A 259 11.31 -1.54 13.52
CA GLN A 259 11.63 -0.60 12.45
C GLN A 259 10.42 -0.19 11.60
N ASN A 260 10.54 0.99 10.99
CA ASN A 260 9.53 1.56 10.11
C ASN A 260 9.33 0.71 8.85
N THR A 261 8.07 0.49 8.50
CA THR A 261 7.66 -0.05 7.20
C THR A 261 7.34 1.09 6.24
N ARG A 262 7.74 0.96 4.97
CA ARG A 262 7.68 2.00 3.94
C ARG A 262 7.02 1.46 2.69
N ILE A 263 5.99 2.17 2.21
CA ILE A 263 5.27 1.85 0.97
C ILE A 263 5.70 2.85 -0.10
N TYR A 264 6.06 2.35 -1.29
CA TYR A 264 6.55 3.12 -2.43
C TYR A 264 5.69 2.86 -3.67
N ASP A 265 5.53 3.87 -4.52
CA ASP A 265 4.97 3.72 -5.86
C ASP A 265 5.91 2.87 -6.75
N ARG A 266 5.44 2.49 -7.95
CA ARG A 266 6.21 1.64 -8.89
C ARG A 266 7.57 2.24 -9.29
N ASN A 267 7.70 3.56 -9.17
CA ASN A 267 8.87 4.38 -9.52
C ASN A 267 9.79 4.66 -8.31
N GLY A 268 9.49 4.15 -7.12
CA GLY A 268 10.29 4.34 -5.91
C GLY A 268 10.01 5.63 -5.12
N LYS A 269 8.92 6.34 -5.40
CA LYS A 269 8.47 7.50 -4.61
C LYS A 269 7.72 7.01 -3.37
N LEU A 270 8.16 7.44 -2.19
CA LEU A 270 7.52 7.08 -0.92
C LEU A 270 6.06 7.58 -0.88
N LEU A 271 5.12 6.65 -0.71
CA LEU A 271 3.69 6.91 -0.53
C LEU A 271 3.32 7.05 0.95
N TYR A 272 3.90 6.20 1.81
CA TYR A 272 3.62 6.19 3.24
C TYR A 272 4.77 5.58 4.05
N GLU A 273 4.92 6.02 5.29
CA GLU A 273 5.81 5.41 6.28
C GLU A 273 5.03 5.08 7.57
N ALA A 274 4.92 3.78 7.83
CA ALA A 274 4.23 3.19 8.96
C ALA A 274 5.23 2.86 10.09
N TYR A 275 4.86 3.22 11.31
CA TYR A 275 5.61 2.91 12.53
C TYR A 275 4.66 2.96 13.74
N ASP A 276 4.99 2.28 14.83
CA ASP A 276 4.23 2.42 16.09
C ASP A 276 4.37 3.87 16.60
N ASN A 277 3.26 4.60 16.60
CA ASN A 277 3.13 5.97 17.09
C ASN A 277 2.16 6.08 18.30
N THR A 278 1.86 4.97 18.96
CA THR A 278 1.05 4.96 20.19
C THR A 278 1.77 5.71 21.33
N SER A 279 1.04 6.22 22.31
CA SER A 279 1.64 6.84 23.51
C SER A 279 2.29 5.83 24.48
N SER A 280 2.65 4.63 23.99
CA SER A 280 3.39 3.62 24.75
C SER A 280 4.86 4.01 24.89
N ALA A 281 5.57 3.42 25.86
CA ALA A 281 7.02 3.60 26.01
C ALA A 281 7.87 2.90 24.91
N TYR A 282 7.23 2.49 23.80
CA TYR A 282 7.84 1.68 22.75
C TYR A 282 7.82 2.34 21.37
N SER A 283 7.08 3.43 21.20
CA SER A 283 6.86 4.10 19.92
C SER A 283 8.02 5.00 19.46
N GLY A 284 8.01 5.30 18.17
CA GLY A 284 8.99 6.14 17.49
C GLY A 284 9.48 5.56 16.18
N ARG A 285 10.13 6.39 15.36
CA ARG A 285 10.70 6.02 14.07
C ARG A 285 12.09 5.43 14.25
N ARG A 286 12.36 4.31 13.57
CA ARG A 286 13.66 3.63 13.56
C ARG A 286 13.91 2.90 12.23
N VAL A 287 15.17 2.89 11.78
CA VAL A 287 15.70 2.12 10.65
C VAL A 287 17.09 1.66 11.05
N THR A 288 17.42 0.37 10.88
CA THR A 288 18.73 -0.16 11.29
C THR A 288 19.80 0.01 10.21
N VAL A 289 21.03 0.27 10.64
CA VAL A 289 22.24 0.29 9.80
C VAL A 289 23.28 -0.71 10.33
N ARG A 290 24.15 -1.20 9.44
CA ARG A 290 25.27 -2.09 9.82
C ARG A 290 26.50 -1.26 10.15
N TYR A 291 27.38 -1.76 10.99
CA TYR A 291 28.62 -1.08 11.41
C TYR A 291 29.42 -0.50 10.23
N GLN A 292 29.55 -1.27 9.14
CA GLN A 292 30.30 -0.91 7.93
C GLN A 292 29.71 0.29 7.15
N ASP A 293 28.43 0.60 7.34
CA ASP A 293 27.76 1.72 6.65
C ASP A 293 27.94 3.06 7.38
N ILE A 294 28.49 3.04 8.61
CA ILE A 294 28.61 4.19 9.51
C ILE A 294 30.00 4.84 9.33
N PRO A 295 30.08 6.10 8.82
CA PRO A 295 31.36 6.74 8.54
C PRO A 295 32.28 6.84 9.76
N LEU A 296 33.60 6.68 9.56
CA LEU A 296 34.57 6.69 10.66
C LEU A 296 34.59 8.02 11.45
N VAL A 297 34.36 9.16 10.77
CA VAL A 297 34.13 10.46 11.44
C VAL A 297 32.92 10.46 12.39
N MET A 298 31.86 9.69 12.10
CA MET A 298 30.69 9.54 12.99
C MET A 298 31.02 8.68 14.22
N GLN A 299 31.73 7.57 14.01
CA GLN A 299 32.21 6.71 15.10
C GLN A 299 33.15 7.47 16.05
N ASN A 300 34.06 8.26 15.47
CA ASN A 300 34.99 9.12 16.20
C ASN A 300 34.26 10.24 16.95
N ALA A 301 33.31 10.94 16.34
CA ALA A 301 32.52 11.97 16.99
C ALA A 301 31.73 11.42 18.20
N MET A 302 31.15 10.21 18.07
CA MET A 302 30.40 9.55 19.13
C MET A 302 31.28 9.15 20.32
N THR A 303 32.43 8.50 20.05
CA THR A 303 33.39 8.12 21.12
C THR A 303 34.06 9.33 21.75
N ALA A 304 34.30 10.41 20.98
CA ALA A 304 34.92 11.62 21.50
C ALA A 304 34.14 12.25 22.67
N ILE A 305 32.81 12.17 22.65
CA ILE A 305 31.93 12.87 23.60
C ILE A 305 31.26 11.96 24.63
N GLU A 306 30.77 10.77 24.25
CA GLU A 306 30.05 9.86 25.17
C GLU A 306 30.94 8.80 25.82
N ASP A 307 31.96 8.25 25.12
CA ASP A 307 32.82 7.20 25.67
C ASP A 307 34.24 7.21 25.07
N LYS A 308 35.11 8.01 25.68
CA LYS A 308 36.51 8.20 25.26
C LYS A 308 37.38 6.96 25.41
N THR A 309 36.93 5.98 26.19
CA THR A 309 37.64 4.71 26.41
C THR A 309 36.95 3.53 25.70
N PHE A 310 35.94 3.78 24.86
CA PHE A 310 35.08 2.74 24.27
C PHE A 310 35.85 1.53 23.71
N TRP A 311 36.90 1.78 22.94
CA TRP A 311 37.69 0.75 22.26
C TRP A 311 38.56 -0.09 23.20
N THR A 312 38.86 0.39 24.41
CA THR A 312 39.77 -0.25 25.38
C THR A 312 39.10 -0.65 26.70
N ASN A 313 37.92 -0.11 27.02
CA ASN A 313 37.21 -0.39 28.26
C ASN A 313 36.48 -1.74 28.23
N SER A 314 36.26 -2.34 29.40
CA SER A 314 35.58 -3.63 29.57
C SER A 314 34.05 -3.53 29.57
N GLY A 315 33.49 -2.48 28.97
CA GLY A 315 32.06 -2.15 29.02
C GLY A 315 31.71 -1.11 30.10
N ILE A 316 32.62 -0.84 31.04
CA ILE A 316 32.54 0.24 32.03
C ILE A 316 33.85 1.04 32.06
N ASP A 317 33.79 2.32 32.41
CA ASP A 317 34.97 3.16 32.67
C ASP A 317 34.98 3.61 34.15
N PRO A 318 35.73 2.93 35.04
CA PRO A 318 35.85 3.31 36.45
C PRO A 318 36.43 4.72 36.65
N LEU A 319 37.29 5.20 35.74
CA LEU A 319 37.88 6.54 35.83
C LEU A 319 36.87 7.61 35.40
N ALA A 320 35.93 7.30 34.49
CA ALA A 320 34.79 8.18 34.20
C ALA A 320 33.83 8.27 35.39
N ILE A 321 33.55 7.13 36.07
CA ILE A 321 32.72 7.09 37.29
C ILE A 321 33.33 7.96 38.40
N VAL A 322 34.64 7.83 38.66
CA VAL A 322 35.33 8.65 39.68
C VAL A 322 35.37 10.13 39.27
N ARG A 323 35.66 10.45 38.00
CA ARG A 323 35.66 11.85 37.51
C ARG A 323 34.29 12.51 37.65
N ALA A 324 33.21 11.82 37.27
CA ALA A 324 31.84 12.33 37.39
C ALA A 324 31.40 12.59 38.84
N GLY A 325 32.01 11.93 39.83
CA GLY A 325 31.84 12.26 41.25
C GLY A 325 32.54 13.56 41.70
N THR A 326 33.31 14.22 40.82
CA THR A 326 34.15 15.39 41.12
C THR A 326 33.98 16.56 40.14
N SER A 327 33.34 16.37 38.99
CA SER A 327 33.10 17.43 37.99
C SER A 327 31.61 17.63 37.69
N GLN A 328 31.19 18.89 37.59
CA GLN A 328 29.81 19.27 37.26
C GLN A 328 29.41 18.96 35.79
N TYR A 329 30.38 18.52 34.99
CA TYR A 329 30.22 18.05 33.62
C TYR A 329 30.84 16.65 33.50
N GLY A 330 30.01 15.63 33.21
CA GLY A 330 30.50 14.25 33.00
C GLY A 330 29.41 13.19 33.17
N GLY A 331 28.95 12.58 32.07
CA GLY A 331 28.09 11.40 32.13
C GLY A 331 28.92 10.16 32.46
N ALA A 332 28.66 9.53 33.61
CA ALA A 332 29.42 8.37 34.11
C ALA A 332 29.12 7.03 33.41
N SER A 333 28.70 7.02 32.14
CA SER A 333 28.10 5.84 31.49
C SER A 333 28.57 5.64 30.06
N THR A 334 29.24 4.52 29.82
CA THR A 334 29.80 4.10 28.53
C THR A 334 28.72 3.93 27.46
N LEU A 335 29.11 3.92 26.18
CA LEU A 335 28.20 3.56 25.09
C LEU A 335 27.58 2.17 25.31
N THR A 336 28.35 1.23 25.87
CA THR A 336 27.88 -0.12 26.22
C THR A 336 26.78 -0.09 27.28
N GLN A 337 26.93 0.72 28.35
CA GLN A 337 25.90 0.91 29.36
C GLN A 337 24.65 1.60 28.79
N GLN A 338 24.82 2.54 27.86
CA GLN A 338 23.71 3.17 27.15
C GLN A 338 22.96 2.18 26.24
N VAL A 339 23.66 1.25 25.57
CA VAL A 339 23.03 0.14 24.82
C VAL A 339 22.12 -0.69 25.73
N ILE A 340 22.61 -1.12 26.91
CA ILE A 340 21.80 -1.87 27.87
C ILE A 340 20.58 -1.07 28.33
N LYS A 341 20.75 0.21 28.69
CA LYS A 341 19.65 1.10 29.09
C LYS A 341 18.57 1.17 28.00
N ASN A 342 18.97 1.35 26.74
CA ASN A 342 18.04 1.59 25.65
C ASN A 342 17.36 0.29 25.15
N LEU A 343 18.03 -0.87 25.23
CA LEU A 343 17.42 -2.18 24.95
C LEU A 343 16.44 -2.62 26.05
N THR A 344 16.83 -2.47 27.33
CA THR A 344 15.96 -2.79 28.47
C THR A 344 14.81 -1.79 28.66
N ARG A 345 14.94 -0.58 28.08
CA ARG A 345 14.03 0.58 28.21
C ARG A 345 13.77 1.02 29.67
N ASP A 346 14.59 0.55 30.63
CA ASP A 346 14.44 0.87 32.05
C ASP A 346 15.10 2.22 32.39
N ASN A 347 14.24 3.20 32.69
CA ASN A 347 14.60 4.55 33.09
C ASN A 347 14.56 4.79 34.62
N SER A 348 14.39 3.74 35.44
CA SER A 348 14.25 3.88 36.89
C SER A 348 15.48 4.55 37.53
N PRO A 349 15.33 5.61 38.37
CA PRO A 349 16.45 6.36 38.93
C PRO A 349 17.11 5.65 40.13
N THR A 350 17.31 4.33 40.06
CA THR A 350 17.84 3.52 41.17
C THR A 350 19.29 3.10 40.97
N TYR A 351 20.05 3.07 42.08
CA TYR A 351 21.43 2.57 42.06
C TYR A 351 21.51 1.09 41.66
N GLN A 352 20.53 0.27 42.05
CA GLN A 352 20.51 -1.15 41.68
C GLN A 352 20.31 -1.35 40.17
N ARG A 353 19.49 -0.51 39.51
CA ARG A 353 19.43 -0.49 38.03
C ARG A 353 20.80 -0.16 37.43
N LYS A 354 21.51 0.85 37.95
CA LYS A 354 22.86 1.20 37.45
C LYS A 354 23.91 0.12 37.68
N LEU A 355 23.85 -0.63 38.78
CA LEU A 355 24.71 -1.80 39.02
C LEU A 355 24.40 -2.95 38.06
N ASN A 356 23.13 -3.23 37.81
CA ASN A 356 22.69 -4.24 36.85
C ASN A 356 23.06 -3.84 35.40
N GLU A 357 22.90 -2.56 35.04
CA GLU A 357 23.32 -1.95 33.77
C GLU A 357 24.83 -2.11 33.53
N ALA A 358 25.66 -1.89 34.57
CA ALA A 358 27.09 -2.10 34.54
C ALA A 358 27.48 -3.59 34.37
N ALA A 359 26.84 -4.49 35.13
CA ALA A 359 27.10 -5.93 35.02
C ALA A 359 26.75 -6.49 33.62
N MET A 360 25.59 -6.10 33.08
CA MET A 360 25.19 -6.49 31.72
C MET A 360 26.09 -5.86 30.64
N ALA A 361 26.61 -4.65 30.83
CA ALA A 361 27.55 -4.03 29.89
C ALA A 361 28.91 -4.75 29.84
N ILE A 362 29.39 -5.28 30.97
CA ILE A 362 30.58 -6.14 31.00
C ILE A 362 30.32 -7.44 30.25
N GLY A 363 29.20 -8.12 30.53
CA GLY A 363 28.80 -9.35 29.83
C GLY A 363 28.65 -9.16 28.31
N LEU A 364 27.99 -8.08 27.88
CA LEU A 364 27.85 -7.73 26.46
C LEU A 364 29.22 -7.51 25.79
N THR A 365 30.20 -6.95 26.50
CA THR A 365 31.58 -6.76 26.00
C THR A 365 32.39 -8.07 25.95
N GLN A 366 32.00 -9.08 26.72
CA GLN A 366 32.59 -10.43 26.63
C GLN A 366 31.97 -11.26 25.50
N GLN A 367 30.69 -11.03 25.18
CA GLN A 367 29.93 -11.80 24.19
C GLN A 367 30.00 -11.20 22.77
N TYR A 368 30.13 -9.86 22.64
CA TYR A 368 30.09 -9.17 21.34
C TYR A 368 31.27 -8.21 21.15
N SER A 369 31.72 -8.08 19.90
CA SER A 369 32.79 -7.15 19.53
C SER A 369 32.38 -5.68 19.71
N LYS A 370 33.35 -4.81 19.96
CA LYS A 370 33.12 -3.35 20.04
C LYS A 370 32.43 -2.78 18.80
N ALA A 371 32.72 -3.32 17.61
CA ALA A 371 32.01 -2.97 16.38
C ALA A 371 30.51 -3.30 16.45
N LYS A 372 30.14 -4.50 16.92
CA LYS A 372 28.73 -4.89 17.08
C LYS A 372 28.03 -4.09 18.19
N ILE A 373 28.73 -3.73 19.28
CA ILE A 373 28.19 -2.86 20.33
C ILE A 373 27.95 -1.44 19.80
N MET A 374 28.85 -0.91 18.97
CA MET A 374 28.68 0.38 18.30
C MET A 374 27.50 0.37 17.33
N GLU A 375 27.33 -0.70 16.56
CA GLU A 375 26.17 -0.92 15.69
C GLU A 375 24.85 -0.97 16.48
N MET A 376 24.81 -1.73 17.58
CA MET A 376 23.64 -1.75 18.47
C MET A 376 23.33 -0.34 19.00
N TYR A 377 24.35 0.40 19.47
CA TYR A 377 24.17 1.78 19.94
C TYR A 377 23.54 2.69 18.88
N PHE A 378 24.13 2.73 17.68
CA PHE A 378 23.63 3.57 16.58
C PHE A 378 22.25 3.18 16.07
N ASN A 379 21.74 1.99 16.43
CA ASN A 379 20.38 1.56 16.09
C ASN A 379 19.36 1.78 17.22
N VAL A 380 19.76 1.74 18.50
CA VAL A 380 18.81 1.87 19.64
C VAL A 380 18.84 3.23 20.35
N ALA A 381 19.91 4.03 20.20
CA ALA A 381 20.02 5.31 20.88
C ALA A 381 18.99 6.33 20.35
N PRO A 382 18.31 7.10 21.22
CA PRO A 382 17.46 8.20 20.78
C PRO A 382 18.33 9.36 20.28
N PHE A 383 18.06 9.84 19.06
CA PHE A 383 18.73 11.00 18.44
C PHE A 383 17.80 12.21 18.26
N GLY A 384 16.51 12.08 18.59
CA GLY A 384 15.50 13.14 18.57
C GLY A 384 14.25 12.73 19.36
N ALA A 385 13.19 13.53 19.31
CA ALA A 385 11.99 13.35 20.13
C ALA A 385 11.11 12.14 19.75
N GLN A 386 11.09 11.76 18.47
CA GLN A 386 10.48 10.52 17.98
C GLN A 386 11.46 9.66 17.16
N THR A 387 12.76 9.93 17.29
CA THR A 387 13.77 9.49 16.32
C THR A 387 14.80 8.61 17.03
N TYR A 388 14.67 7.30 16.84
CA TYR A 388 15.55 6.29 17.42
C TYR A 388 16.46 5.71 16.33
N GLY A 389 17.74 5.57 16.65
CA GLY A 389 18.78 5.23 15.69
C GLY A 389 19.22 6.41 14.83
N VAL A 390 20.48 6.36 14.37
CA VAL A 390 21.17 7.47 13.71
C VAL A 390 20.70 7.70 12.27
N GLU A 391 20.18 6.66 11.61
CA GLU A 391 19.75 6.71 10.22
C GLU A 391 18.52 7.62 10.04
N VAL A 392 17.51 7.47 10.91
CA VAL A 392 16.31 8.29 10.88
C VAL A 392 16.63 9.74 11.23
N ALA A 393 17.56 9.99 12.16
CA ALA A 393 18.05 11.34 12.44
C ALA A 393 18.82 11.96 11.25
N THR A 394 19.51 11.13 10.46
CA THR A 394 20.21 11.57 9.24
C THR A 394 19.21 11.94 8.13
N GLU A 395 18.08 11.22 8.03
CA GLU A 395 16.94 11.59 7.21
C GLU A 395 16.29 12.91 7.69
N ASP A 396 15.89 12.99 8.95
CA ASP A 396 15.12 14.11 9.51
C ASP A 396 15.91 15.42 9.50
N TYR A 397 17.20 15.36 9.88
CA TYR A 397 18.01 16.56 10.07
C TYR A 397 18.70 17.03 8.78
N PHE A 398 19.01 16.13 7.84
CA PHE A 398 19.80 16.44 6.64
C PHE A 398 19.13 16.08 5.31
N GLY A 399 17.95 15.46 5.31
CA GLY A 399 17.25 14.98 4.11
C GLY A 399 17.96 13.81 3.41
N LEU A 400 18.87 13.12 4.11
CA LEU A 400 19.65 12.01 3.56
C LEU A 400 18.92 10.69 3.86
N ARG A 401 18.17 10.19 2.87
CA ARG A 401 17.43 8.92 2.98
C ARG A 401 18.29 7.69 2.64
N PRO A 402 17.91 6.50 3.14
CA PRO A 402 18.27 5.24 2.49
C PRO A 402 17.90 5.30 1.00
N VAL A 403 18.76 4.77 0.15
CA VAL A 403 18.42 4.45 -1.24
C VAL A 403 18.39 2.93 -1.33
N CYS A 404 17.19 2.40 -1.51
CA CYS A 404 16.95 0.98 -1.73
C CYS A 404 16.47 0.81 -3.17
N GLU A 405 16.98 -0.21 -3.86
CA GLU A 405 16.57 -0.60 -5.21
C GLU A 405 16.32 -2.11 -5.20
N THR A 406 15.32 -2.58 -5.95
CA THR A 406 15.00 -4.02 -6.03
C THR A 406 16.25 -4.83 -6.40
N ASN A 407 16.51 -5.90 -5.65
CA ASN A 407 17.67 -6.79 -5.80
C ASN A 407 19.06 -6.13 -5.62
N LYS A 408 19.14 -4.99 -4.90
CA LYS A 408 20.40 -4.40 -4.43
C LYS A 408 20.34 -4.15 -2.91
N PRO A 409 21.47 -4.28 -2.18
CA PRO A 409 21.52 -3.86 -0.78
C PRO A 409 21.17 -2.37 -0.65
N CYS A 410 20.31 -2.02 0.32
CA CYS A 410 20.04 -0.63 0.64
C CYS A 410 21.34 0.12 0.99
N ILE A 411 21.49 1.33 0.48
CA ILE A 411 22.59 2.25 0.79
C ILE A 411 22.06 3.28 1.79
N PRO A 412 22.41 3.21 3.10
CA PRO A 412 21.90 4.12 4.12
C PRO A 412 22.18 5.60 3.85
N GLY A 413 21.41 6.48 4.46
CA GLY A 413 21.63 7.93 4.52
C GLY A 413 22.86 8.29 5.35
N ILE A 414 23.14 7.55 6.44
CA ILE A 414 24.33 7.75 7.28
C ILE A 414 25.63 7.56 6.52
N SER A 415 25.69 6.68 5.51
CA SER A 415 26.91 6.54 4.68
C SER A 415 27.20 7.79 3.83
N LYS A 416 26.21 8.68 3.67
CA LYS A 416 26.24 9.87 2.81
C LYS A 416 26.50 11.17 3.58
N LEU A 417 26.98 11.15 4.83
CA LEU A 417 27.25 12.39 5.59
C LEU A 417 28.16 13.38 4.85
N ALA A 418 29.15 12.91 4.10
CA ALA A 418 30.02 13.77 3.30
C ALA A 418 29.33 14.35 2.04
N TYR A 419 28.22 13.77 1.57
CA TYR A 419 27.67 14.09 0.26
C TYR A 419 26.94 15.44 0.24
N ASN A 420 27.36 16.31 -0.68
CA ASN A 420 26.81 17.63 -0.89
C ASN A 420 25.89 17.65 -2.12
N ASN A 421 24.58 17.69 -1.88
CA ASN A 421 23.54 17.68 -2.93
C ASN A 421 23.66 18.80 -3.97
N LYS A 422 24.34 19.92 -3.65
CA LYS A 422 24.55 21.06 -4.55
C LYS A 422 25.77 20.87 -5.46
N THR A 423 26.90 20.43 -4.90
CA THR A 423 28.17 20.26 -5.66
C THR A 423 28.33 18.87 -6.27
N LYS A 424 27.47 17.91 -5.91
CA LYS A 424 27.51 16.49 -6.30
C LYS A 424 28.81 15.77 -5.90
N LYS A 425 29.54 16.30 -4.92
CA LYS A 425 30.81 15.76 -4.40
C LYS A 425 30.73 15.49 -2.90
N ASN A 426 31.67 14.68 -2.41
CA ASN A 426 31.90 14.49 -0.99
C ASN A 426 32.78 15.63 -0.42
N ASP A 427 32.47 16.05 0.80
CA ASP A 427 33.10 17.16 1.52
C ASP A 427 33.37 16.71 2.98
N PRO A 428 34.64 16.56 3.40
CA PRO A 428 34.98 16.15 4.76
C PRO A 428 34.55 17.14 5.85
N ILE A 429 34.47 18.45 5.56
CA ILE A 429 33.99 19.45 6.52
C ILE A 429 32.48 19.29 6.72
N LEU A 430 31.73 19.00 5.65
CA LEU A 430 30.30 18.68 5.74
C LEU A 430 30.05 17.36 6.48
N ALA A 431 30.93 16.36 6.30
CA ALA A 431 30.90 15.11 7.05
C ALA A 431 31.11 15.36 8.56
N LEU A 432 32.17 16.10 8.92
CA LEU A 432 32.49 16.50 10.29
C LEU A 432 31.35 17.30 10.93
N ALA A 433 30.76 18.24 10.19
CA ALA A 433 29.64 19.06 10.64
C ALA A 433 28.42 18.21 11.03
N ARG A 434 27.99 17.32 10.13
CA ARG A 434 26.85 16.43 10.39
C ARG A 434 27.14 15.39 11.47
N ALA A 435 28.35 14.83 11.49
CA ALA A 435 28.77 13.83 12.47
C ALA A 435 28.83 14.39 13.90
N SER A 436 29.50 15.54 14.08
CA SER A 436 29.56 16.23 15.37
C SER A 436 28.17 16.68 15.86
N PHE A 437 27.29 17.10 14.95
CA PHE A 437 25.93 17.47 15.28
C PHE A 437 25.08 16.27 15.73
N LEU A 438 25.14 15.14 15.01
CA LEU A 438 24.46 13.90 15.40
C LEU A 438 24.95 13.35 16.74
N ALA A 439 26.28 13.30 16.94
CA ALA A 439 26.89 12.77 18.16
C ALA A 439 26.54 13.58 19.42
N GLY A 440 26.10 14.83 19.27
CA GLY A 440 25.61 15.64 20.36
C GLY A 440 24.25 15.20 20.94
N GLN A 441 23.37 14.64 20.10
CA GLN A 441 21.93 14.52 20.40
C GLN A 441 21.56 13.52 21.53
N PRO A 442 22.15 12.31 21.62
CA PRO A 442 21.69 11.30 22.58
C PRO A 442 21.77 11.68 24.06
N ASN A 443 22.50 12.75 24.38
CA ASN A 443 22.63 13.29 25.73
C ASN A 443 21.31 13.88 26.27
N ALA A 444 20.52 14.55 25.43
CA ALA A 444 19.24 15.17 25.82
C ALA A 444 18.26 15.26 24.62
N PRO A 445 17.82 14.12 24.04
CA PRO A 445 17.28 14.06 22.67
C PRO A 445 16.15 15.06 22.39
N SER A 446 15.11 15.07 23.21
CA SER A 446 13.96 15.98 23.04
C SER A 446 14.31 17.47 23.29
N ALA A 447 15.39 17.75 24.03
CA ALA A 447 15.82 19.11 24.33
C ALA A 447 16.76 19.68 23.26
N THR A 448 17.50 18.83 22.55
CA THR A 448 18.39 19.22 21.44
C THR A 448 17.78 18.98 20.06
N ASP A 449 16.65 18.27 19.93
CA ASP A 449 15.98 18.05 18.63
C ASP A 449 15.71 19.37 17.89
N PRO A 450 16.44 19.69 16.82
CA PRO A 450 16.38 20.98 16.15
C PRO A 450 15.09 21.18 15.33
N THR A 451 14.27 20.13 15.19
CA THR A 451 12.97 20.25 14.52
C THR A 451 11.90 20.85 15.44
N MET A 452 12.09 20.78 16.76
CA MET A 452 11.10 21.25 17.74
C MET A 452 11.10 22.77 17.98
N GLY A 453 12.14 23.50 17.54
CA GLY A 453 12.18 24.97 17.67
C GLY A 453 13.57 25.58 17.66
N ALA A 454 13.63 26.91 17.67
CA ALA A 454 14.88 27.68 17.64
C ALA A 454 15.77 27.41 18.87
N ASP A 455 15.20 27.38 20.06
CA ASP A 455 15.93 27.11 21.32
C ASP A 455 16.53 25.70 21.34
N ASN A 456 15.80 24.71 20.83
CA ASN A 456 16.29 23.34 20.71
C ASN A 456 17.44 23.27 19.69
N LYS A 457 17.30 23.93 18.53
CA LYS A 457 18.40 24.08 17.56
C LYS A 457 19.62 24.77 18.18
N GLN A 458 19.46 25.80 19.02
CA GLN A 458 20.59 26.44 19.66
C GLN A 458 21.30 25.48 20.62
N ARG A 459 20.56 24.78 21.49
CA ARG A 459 21.12 23.73 22.37
C ARG A 459 21.80 22.60 21.59
N ALA A 460 21.32 22.28 20.39
CA ALA A 460 21.96 21.33 19.47
C ALA A 460 23.34 21.82 18.98
N LEU A 461 23.46 23.10 18.62
CA LEU A 461 24.70 23.73 18.16
C LEU A 461 25.70 23.90 19.32
N ASP A 462 25.22 24.32 20.50
CA ASP A 462 26.03 24.41 21.72
C ASP A 462 26.62 23.03 22.08
N ARG A 463 25.81 21.97 21.95
CA ARG A 463 26.23 20.59 22.17
C ARG A 463 27.17 20.09 21.07
N GLN A 464 26.96 20.44 19.79
CA GLN A 464 27.89 20.15 18.68
C GLN A 464 29.28 20.71 18.97
N LYS A 465 29.37 21.96 19.48
CA LYS A 465 30.65 22.60 19.82
C LYS A 465 31.43 21.82 20.88
N LEU A 466 30.74 21.24 21.87
CA LEU A 466 31.37 20.35 22.86
C LEU A 466 31.94 19.07 22.21
N VAL A 467 31.25 18.51 21.20
CA VAL A 467 31.76 17.35 20.44
C VAL A 467 33.03 17.73 19.66
N LEU A 468 33.00 18.83 18.90
CA LEU A 468 34.14 19.30 18.10
C LEU A 468 35.37 19.56 18.98
N ASN A 469 35.19 20.27 20.10
CA ASN A 469 36.26 20.50 21.08
C ASN A 469 36.82 19.19 21.64
N ALA A 470 35.97 18.19 21.89
CA ALA A 470 36.41 16.88 22.36
C ALA A 470 37.20 16.11 21.28
N MET A 471 36.81 16.19 20.01
CA MET A 471 37.54 15.57 18.89
C MET A 471 38.92 16.22 18.68
N ILE A 472 39.00 17.56 18.73
CA ILE A 472 40.26 18.33 18.66
C ILE A 472 41.19 17.92 19.81
N THR A 473 40.69 17.92 21.05
CA THR A 473 41.47 17.57 22.25
C THR A 473 42.03 16.14 22.21
N GLN A 474 41.39 15.24 21.46
CA GLN A 474 41.81 13.85 21.29
C GLN A 474 42.65 13.61 20.03
N GLY A 475 43.03 14.67 19.28
CA GLY A 475 43.87 14.54 18.10
C GLY A 475 43.22 13.73 16.97
N MET A 476 41.90 13.83 16.83
CA MET A 476 41.15 13.14 15.78
C MET A 476 41.32 13.82 14.41
N THR A 477 41.08 13.05 13.34
CA THR A 477 41.23 13.49 11.95
C THR A 477 39.88 13.78 11.29
N ILE A 478 39.89 14.62 10.26
CA ILE A 478 38.69 15.24 9.66
C ILE A 478 37.66 14.25 9.10
N ASP A 479 38.12 13.16 8.48
CA ASP A 479 37.31 12.05 7.94
C ASP A 479 37.39 10.79 8.83
N GLY A 480 38.22 10.84 9.87
CA GLY A 480 38.54 9.75 10.79
C GLY A 480 39.69 8.83 10.37
N GLN A 481 40.27 8.97 9.17
CA GLN A 481 41.38 8.13 8.70
C GLN A 481 42.70 8.48 9.40
N PRO A 482 43.62 7.51 9.64
CA PRO A 482 44.87 7.77 10.39
C PRO A 482 45.76 8.86 9.78
N ASP A 483 45.91 8.84 8.45
CA ASP A 483 46.85 9.69 7.70
C ASP A 483 46.25 11.06 7.28
N SER A 484 44.94 11.25 7.51
CA SER A 484 44.24 12.49 7.13
C SER A 484 44.52 13.64 8.10
N PRO A 485 44.30 14.90 7.68
CA PRO A 485 44.55 16.07 8.53
C PRO A 485 43.82 16.00 9.88
N LYS A 486 44.52 16.40 10.95
CA LYS A 486 43.95 16.62 12.28
C LYS A 486 42.93 17.75 12.23
N ILE A 487 41.83 17.61 12.96
CA ILE A 487 40.78 18.64 13.01
C ILE A 487 41.37 19.90 13.66
N THR A 488 41.28 21.03 12.95
CA THR A 488 41.70 22.33 13.51
C THR A 488 40.50 23.11 14.04
N GLU A 489 40.77 24.09 14.90
CA GLU A 489 39.78 25.08 15.36
C GLU A 489 39.07 25.77 14.18
N ALA A 490 39.81 26.07 13.10
CA ALA A 490 39.24 26.65 11.88
C ALA A 490 38.30 25.69 11.14
N ASP A 491 38.48 24.36 11.27
CA ASP A 491 37.59 23.35 10.68
C ASP A 491 36.34 23.13 11.53
N ALA A 492 36.47 23.18 12.85
CA ALA A 492 35.33 23.22 13.76
C ALA A 492 34.45 24.46 13.52
N GLN A 493 35.04 25.64 13.36
CA GLN A 493 34.29 26.87 13.04
C GLN A 493 33.54 26.80 11.70
N LYS A 494 34.14 26.17 10.66
CA LYS A 494 33.41 25.87 9.41
C LYS A 494 32.26 24.89 9.64
N ALA A 495 32.48 23.86 10.46
CA ALA A 495 31.49 22.83 10.76
C ALA A 495 30.29 23.35 11.57
N GLU A 496 30.52 24.22 12.56
CA GLU A 496 29.48 24.98 13.27
C GLU A 496 28.70 25.88 12.30
N ALA A 497 29.41 26.64 11.45
CA ALA A 497 28.80 27.57 10.50
C ALA A 497 27.95 26.88 9.41
N LEU A 498 28.20 25.61 9.10
CA LEU A 498 27.33 24.80 8.23
C LEU A 498 26.02 24.41 8.94
N MET A 499 26.07 23.92 10.18
CA MET A 499 24.87 23.50 10.92
C MET A 499 24.03 24.67 11.42
N ALA A 500 24.65 25.81 11.75
CA ALA A 500 23.95 27.05 12.04
C ALA A 500 23.06 27.49 10.85
N LYS A 501 23.52 27.27 9.61
CA LYS A 501 22.80 27.57 8.37
C LYS A 501 21.85 26.45 7.90
N GLN A 502 21.84 25.28 8.56
CA GLN A 502 20.94 24.19 8.21
C GLN A 502 19.51 24.51 8.62
N THR A 503 18.57 24.23 7.71
CA THR A 503 17.12 24.28 7.98
C THR A 503 16.65 22.88 8.34
N PHE A 504 16.20 22.71 9.57
CA PHE A 504 15.57 21.48 10.06
C PHE A 504 14.05 21.63 9.92
N LYS A 505 13.34 20.54 9.62
CA LYS A 505 11.87 20.54 9.49
C LYS A 505 11.30 19.39 10.33
N PRO A 506 10.19 19.59 11.05
CA PRO A 506 9.46 18.49 11.66
C PRO A 506 9.14 17.41 10.62
N TYR A 507 9.35 16.15 10.99
CA TYR A 507 8.80 15.03 10.23
C TYR A 507 7.28 15.17 10.13
N GLN A 508 6.72 14.85 8.97
CA GLN A 508 5.27 14.86 8.72
C GLN A 508 4.89 13.49 8.14
N ARG A 509 4.06 12.72 8.87
CA ARG A 509 3.50 11.47 8.35
C ARG A 509 2.45 11.82 7.29
N GLN A 510 2.84 11.76 6.03
CA GLN A 510 1.94 11.92 4.88
C GLN A 510 1.59 10.56 4.31
N MET A 511 0.34 10.41 3.85
CA MET A 511 -0.15 9.25 3.10
C MET A 511 -0.61 9.72 1.73
N LEU A 512 0.10 9.33 0.68
CA LEU A 512 -0.21 9.64 -0.71
C LEU A 512 -0.94 8.44 -1.33
N ALA A 513 -1.98 8.69 -2.16
CA ALA A 513 -2.91 7.65 -2.63
C ALA A 513 -3.50 6.81 -1.47
N PRO A 514 -4.18 7.44 -0.49
CA PRO A 514 -4.53 6.82 0.79
C PRO A 514 -5.40 5.58 0.67
N HIS A 515 -6.37 5.57 -0.26
CA HIS A 515 -7.20 4.39 -0.55
C HIS A 515 -6.39 3.16 -0.97
N PHE A 516 -5.44 3.35 -1.88
CA PHE A 516 -4.53 2.28 -2.33
C PHE A 516 -3.51 1.90 -1.25
N VAL A 517 -2.98 2.87 -0.50
CA VAL A 517 -2.08 2.59 0.63
C VAL A 517 -2.78 1.77 1.71
N GLN A 518 -4.02 2.10 2.08
CA GLN A 518 -4.77 1.33 3.06
C GLN A 518 -5.04 -0.10 2.57
N TYR A 519 -5.39 -0.27 1.29
CA TYR A 519 -5.53 -1.59 0.67
C TYR A 519 -4.24 -2.42 0.78
N VAL A 520 -3.06 -1.81 0.56
CA VAL A 520 -1.74 -2.46 0.75
C VAL A 520 -1.44 -2.75 2.23
N ILE A 521 -1.81 -1.86 3.15
CA ILE A 521 -1.68 -2.07 4.61
C ILE A 521 -2.52 -3.27 5.04
N ASP A 522 -3.76 -3.39 4.57
CA ASP A 522 -4.68 -4.47 4.92
C ASP A 522 -4.21 -5.82 4.36
N GLN A 523 -3.73 -5.84 3.12
CA GLN A 523 -3.12 -7.02 2.49
C GLN A 523 -1.88 -7.49 3.26
N MET A 524 -0.96 -6.59 3.61
CA MET A 524 0.24 -6.92 4.38
C MET A 524 -0.10 -7.35 5.82
N THR A 525 -1.02 -6.65 6.49
CA THR A 525 -1.53 -7.01 7.82
C THR A 525 -2.10 -8.44 7.80
N LYS A 526 -2.87 -8.79 6.77
CA LYS A 526 -3.42 -10.14 6.58
C LYS A 526 -2.33 -11.18 6.30
N ALA A 527 -1.32 -10.84 5.49
CA ALA A 527 -0.17 -11.71 5.22
C ALA A 527 0.64 -12.02 6.48
N LEU A 528 0.81 -11.04 7.37
CA LEU A 528 1.57 -11.13 8.62
C LEU A 528 0.79 -11.77 9.79
N GLY A 529 -0.28 -12.53 9.49
CA GLY A 529 -1.08 -13.27 10.47
C GLY A 529 -2.42 -12.61 10.86
N GLY A 530 -2.69 -11.39 10.41
CA GLY A 530 -3.95 -10.69 10.61
C GLY A 530 -4.18 -10.12 12.02
N GLY A 531 -5.24 -9.31 12.15
CA GLY A 531 -5.63 -8.64 13.39
C GLY A 531 -4.49 -7.83 14.02
N ASN A 532 -4.51 -7.69 15.34
CA ASN A 532 -3.52 -6.92 16.10
C ASN A 532 -2.09 -7.47 15.93
N ALA A 533 -1.92 -8.78 15.70
CA ALA A 533 -0.61 -9.40 15.51
C ALA A 533 0.01 -8.99 14.17
N GLY A 534 -0.75 -9.12 13.07
CA GLY A 534 -0.33 -8.67 11.74
C GLY A 534 -0.15 -7.16 11.65
N ALA A 535 -1.00 -6.38 12.32
CA ALA A 535 -0.89 -4.92 12.35
C ALA A 535 0.36 -4.47 13.13
N HIS A 536 0.65 -5.08 14.28
CA HIS A 536 1.90 -4.80 15.01
C HIS A 536 3.12 -5.21 14.19
N ALA A 537 3.13 -6.41 13.59
CA ALA A 537 4.21 -6.87 12.72
C ALA A 537 4.42 -5.95 11.51
N PHE A 538 3.35 -5.41 10.93
CA PHE A 538 3.44 -4.40 9.87
C PHE A 538 4.08 -3.09 10.36
N LEU A 539 3.73 -2.63 11.57
CA LEU A 539 4.25 -1.39 12.16
C LEU A 539 5.69 -1.49 12.70
N THR A 540 6.21 -2.69 12.96
CA THR A 540 7.54 -2.90 13.56
C THR A 540 8.50 -3.76 12.74
N GLY A 541 8.03 -4.41 11.67
CA GLY A 541 8.79 -5.40 10.89
C GLY A 541 9.83 -4.85 9.91
N GLY A 542 9.88 -3.54 9.66
CA GLY A 542 10.91 -2.94 8.82
C GLY A 542 10.84 -3.26 7.33
N TYR A 543 9.64 -3.40 6.77
CA TYR A 543 9.44 -3.77 5.37
C TYR A 543 9.51 -2.56 4.44
N ASN A 544 10.19 -2.70 3.31
CA ASN A 544 10.07 -1.80 2.17
C ASN A 544 9.23 -2.50 1.11
N ILE A 545 8.16 -1.84 0.66
CA ILE A 545 7.13 -2.42 -0.20
C ILE A 545 7.05 -1.56 -1.47
N ARG A 546 7.47 -2.09 -2.61
CA ARG A 546 7.27 -1.43 -3.92
C ARG A 546 5.96 -1.92 -4.51
N THR A 547 5.10 -1.00 -4.91
CA THR A 547 3.74 -1.27 -5.39
C THR A 547 3.62 -1.13 -6.91
N SER A 548 2.47 -1.51 -7.46
CA SER A 548 2.12 -1.37 -8.88
C SER A 548 1.69 0.05 -9.27
N LEU A 549 1.23 0.85 -8.29
CA LEU A 549 0.65 2.18 -8.49
C LEU A 549 1.63 3.14 -9.16
N ASP A 550 1.16 3.93 -10.13
CA ASP A 550 1.85 5.15 -10.55
C ASP A 550 1.20 6.37 -9.91
N LEU A 551 1.95 7.09 -9.07
CA LEU A 551 1.38 8.24 -8.36
C LEU A 551 1.04 9.41 -9.30
N ASN A 552 1.63 9.50 -10.50
CA ASN A 552 1.24 10.54 -11.47
C ASN A 552 -0.12 10.24 -12.10
N LEU A 553 -0.44 8.96 -12.36
CA LEU A 553 -1.79 8.53 -12.75
C LEU A 553 -2.81 8.79 -11.64
N TYR A 554 -2.48 8.44 -10.39
CA TYR A 554 -3.36 8.72 -9.24
C TYR A 554 -3.71 10.21 -9.11
N ASN A 555 -2.70 11.10 -9.19
CA ASN A 555 -2.94 12.55 -9.10
C ASN A 555 -3.77 13.10 -10.29
N TYR A 556 -3.72 12.44 -11.45
CA TYR A 556 -4.54 12.80 -12.61
C TYR A 556 -6.00 12.37 -12.40
N ILE A 557 -6.23 11.13 -11.95
CA ILE A 557 -7.55 10.60 -11.56
C ILE A 557 -8.24 11.56 -10.56
N GLN A 558 -7.57 11.92 -9.47
CA GLN A 558 -8.04 12.90 -8.48
C GLN A 558 -8.44 14.24 -9.12
N ALA A 559 -7.64 14.73 -10.07
CA ALA A 559 -7.89 16.00 -10.74
C ALA A 559 -9.05 15.95 -11.75
N GLU A 560 -9.26 14.82 -12.43
CA GLU A 560 -10.42 14.59 -13.30
C GLU A 560 -11.73 14.47 -12.50
N ILE A 561 -11.73 13.73 -11.39
CA ILE A 561 -12.88 13.68 -10.47
C ILE A 561 -13.20 15.09 -9.95
N THR A 562 -12.17 15.84 -9.53
CA THR A 562 -12.33 17.23 -9.07
C THR A 562 -12.87 18.14 -10.18
N ARG A 563 -12.45 17.94 -11.44
CA ARG A 563 -12.94 18.72 -12.59
C ARG A 563 -14.41 18.44 -12.84
N HIS A 564 -14.77 17.17 -13.03
CA HIS A 564 -16.10 16.79 -13.51
C HIS A 564 -17.21 16.99 -12.46
N ILE A 565 -16.89 16.80 -11.17
CA ILE A 565 -17.90 16.86 -10.10
C ILE A 565 -17.99 18.25 -9.42
N TYR A 566 -16.86 18.94 -9.26
CA TYR A 566 -16.75 20.16 -8.45
C TYR A 566 -16.38 21.43 -9.22
N LYS A 567 -16.40 21.39 -10.55
CA LYS A 567 -16.30 22.58 -11.39
C LYS A 567 -17.40 22.56 -12.46
N PRO A 568 -17.74 23.71 -13.03
CA PRO A 568 -18.57 23.76 -14.23
C PRO A 568 -17.91 23.02 -15.39
N ASP A 569 -18.61 22.05 -15.96
CA ASP A 569 -18.13 21.19 -17.05
C ASP A 569 -19.17 21.07 -18.17
N VAL A 570 -18.73 20.78 -19.40
CA VAL A 570 -19.61 20.61 -20.57
C VAL A 570 -19.82 19.12 -20.85
N GLN A 571 -21.05 18.67 -20.70
CA GLN A 571 -21.49 17.29 -20.93
C GLN A 571 -21.60 17.01 -22.45
N LYS A 572 -20.72 16.17 -23.05
CA LYS A 572 -20.68 15.91 -24.51
C LYS A 572 -22.07 15.65 -25.10
N VAL A 573 -22.77 14.66 -24.55
CA VAL A 573 -24.04 14.12 -25.11
C VAL A 573 -25.24 15.08 -24.97
N THR A 574 -25.25 15.95 -23.95
CA THR A 574 -26.41 16.83 -23.68
C THR A 574 -26.16 18.31 -24.02
N GLY A 575 -24.90 18.70 -24.22
CA GLY A 575 -24.49 20.10 -24.35
C GLY A 575 -24.72 20.95 -23.08
N ALA A 576 -25.09 20.32 -21.95
CA ALA A 576 -25.35 21.02 -20.70
C ALA A 576 -24.05 21.47 -20.03
N TYR A 577 -24.05 22.68 -19.47
CA TYR A 577 -22.96 23.23 -18.67
C TYR A 577 -23.37 23.27 -17.20
N VAL A 578 -22.77 22.41 -16.38
CA VAL A 578 -23.23 22.11 -15.01
C VAL A 578 -22.05 21.85 -14.06
N THR A 579 -22.27 22.10 -12.77
CA THR A 579 -21.42 21.59 -11.67
C THR A 579 -22.19 20.45 -10.99
N LEU A 580 -21.77 19.18 -11.15
CA LEU A 580 -22.61 18.04 -10.72
C LEU A 580 -22.90 18.02 -9.20
N SER A 581 -21.95 18.45 -8.37
CA SER A 581 -22.14 18.58 -6.91
C SER A 581 -23.14 19.67 -6.50
N GLU A 582 -23.32 20.71 -7.32
CA GLU A 582 -24.27 21.81 -7.05
C GLU A 582 -25.64 21.58 -7.69
N ASN A 583 -25.66 21.02 -8.90
CA ASN A 583 -26.86 20.96 -9.75
C ASN A 583 -27.52 19.57 -9.77
N ASN A 584 -26.77 18.52 -9.46
CA ASN A 584 -27.17 17.12 -9.69
C ASN A 584 -27.03 16.22 -8.45
N ASN A 585 -26.58 16.76 -7.30
CA ASN A 585 -26.33 16.02 -6.07
C ASN A 585 -25.36 14.82 -6.25
N VAL A 586 -24.21 15.08 -6.87
CA VAL A 586 -23.12 14.10 -7.01
C VAL A 586 -21.95 14.53 -6.13
N HIS A 587 -21.56 13.73 -5.14
CA HIS A 587 -20.51 14.08 -4.18
C HIS A 587 -19.38 13.07 -4.07
N ASP A 588 -19.40 11.96 -4.81
CA ASP A 588 -18.32 10.99 -4.74
C ASP A 588 -18.06 10.20 -6.04
N ALA A 589 -16.85 9.67 -6.17
CA ALA A 589 -16.42 8.84 -7.30
C ALA A 589 -15.25 7.93 -6.94
N ALA A 590 -15.14 6.81 -7.65
CA ALA A 590 -14.04 5.85 -7.50
C ALA A 590 -13.59 5.32 -8.86
N VAL A 591 -12.28 5.14 -9.00
CA VAL A 591 -11.62 4.76 -10.26
C VAL A 591 -10.60 3.66 -10.01
N VAL A 592 -10.65 2.60 -10.81
CA VAL A 592 -9.65 1.52 -10.80
C VAL A 592 -9.10 1.33 -12.22
N VAL A 593 -7.77 1.31 -12.33
CA VAL A 593 -7.03 1.06 -13.57
C VAL A 593 -6.16 -0.18 -13.42
N LEU A 594 -6.36 -1.17 -14.28
CA LEU A 594 -5.61 -2.43 -14.32
C LEU A 594 -4.81 -2.57 -15.64
N ASP A 595 -3.57 -3.03 -15.56
CA ASP A 595 -2.87 -3.58 -16.73
C ASP A 595 -3.50 -4.95 -17.10
N SER A 596 -4.09 -5.03 -18.29
CA SER A 596 -4.86 -6.19 -18.75
C SER A 596 -4.00 -7.38 -19.21
N LYS A 597 -2.72 -7.44 -18.81
CA LYS A 597 -1.81 -8.56 -19.07
C LYS A 597 -1.07 -9.00 -17.81
N THR A 598 -0.69 -8.06 -16.93
CA THR A 598 0.04 -8.37 -15.68
C THR A 598 -0.85 -8.41 -14.43
N GLY A 599 -2.05 -7.82 -14.49
CA GLY A 599 -2.95 -7.61 -13.35
C GLY A 599 -2.53 -6.46 -12.43
N GLU A 600 -1.48 -5.70 -12.77
CA GLU A 600 -1.01 -4.56 -11.98
C GLU A 600 -2.13 -3.53 -11.79
N ILE A 601 -2.41 -3.16 -10.54
CA ILE A 601 -3.28 -2.03 -10.20
C ILE A 601 -2.46 -0.75 -10.39
N LEU A 602 -2.58 -0.12 -11.56
CA LEU A 602 -1.81 1.06 -11.94
C LEU A 602 -2.35 2.34 -11.26
N GLY A 603 -3.67 2.37 -11.06
CA GLY A 603 -4.40 3.45 -10.38
C GLY A 603 -5.53 2.84 -9.55
N MET A 604 -5.72 3.34 -8.34
CA MET A 604 -6.88 3.07 -7.50
C MET A 604 -7.16 4.31 -6.67
N ASP A 605 -8.36 4.86 -6.82
CA ASP A 605 -8.88 5.92 -5.98
C ASP A 605 -10.31 5.59 -5.58
N GLY A 606 -10.62 5.79 -4.30
CA GLY A 606 -11.82 5.26 -3.66
C GLY A 606 -12.87 6.31 -3.27
N SER A 607 -12.55 7.60 -3.45
CA SER A 607 -13.44 8.73 -3.17
C SER A 607 -12.94 10.00 -3.87
N ALA A 608 -13.78 11.02 -4.03
CA ALA A 608 -13.39 12.32 -4.58
C ALA A 608 -12.33 13.09 -3.75
N ASP A 609 -12.45 13.14 -2.42
CA ASP A 609 -11.36 13.61 -1.53
C ASP A 609 -11.39 12.87 -0.20
N PHE A 610 -10.32 12.10 0.05
CA PHE A 610 -10.13 11.30 1.27
C PHE A 610 -10.14 12.13 2.57
N ASN A 611 -9.80 13.42 2.49
CA ASN A 611 -9.70 14.33 3.63
C ASN A 611 -10.89 15.30 3.73
N SER A 612 -11.92 15.12 2.88
CA SER A 612 -13.08 15.99 2.85
C SER A 612 -13.77 16.06 4.21
N SER A 613 -14.10 17.29 4.63
CA SER A 613 -14.94 17.55 5.80
C SER A 613 -16.44 17.55 5.47
N ASP A 614 -16.82 17.32 4.21
CA ASP A 614 -18.22 17.19 3.80
C ASP A 614 -18.68 15.74 3.97
N PRO A 615 -19.68 15.46 4.82
CA PRO A 615 -20.12 14.10 5.10
C PRO A 615 -20.72 13.36 3.90
N ARG A 616 -21.12 14.08 2.83
CA ARG A 616 -21.66 13.49 1.59
C ARG A 616 -20.59 12.77 0.75
N VAL A 617 -19.34 13.24 0.85
CA VAL A 617 -18.17 12.61 0.20
C VAL A 617 -17.73 11.37 0.98
N ASN A 618 -17.84 11.39 2.32
CA ASN A 618 -17.45 10.28 3.21
C ASN A 618 -16.05 9.71 2.90
N GLY A 619 -15.09 10.55 2.50
CA GLY A 619 -13.95 10.14 1.67
C GLY A 619 -12.97 9.10 2.25
N GLN A 620 -13.08 8.73 3.54
CA GLN A 620 -12.33 7.61 4.09
C GLN A 620 -12.94 6.24 3.73
N TYR A 621 -14.16 6.22 3.21
CA TYR A 621 -14.82 5.05 2.65
C TYR A 621 -14.25 4.74 1.26
N ASN A 622 -13.61 3.58 1.10
CA ASN A 622 -12.93 3.20 -0.14
C ASN A 622 -13.89 2.51 -1.11
N VAL A 623 -14.69 3.28 -1.87
CA VAL A 623 -15.70 2.70 -2.77
C VAL A 623 -15.07 1.80 -3.83
N ALA A 624 -13.81 2.02 -4.24
CA ALA A 624 -13.10 1.17 -5.19
C ALA A 624 -12.98 -0.31 -4.79
N ILE A 625 -13.07 -0.63 -3.50
CA ILE A 625 -13.04 -2.02 -2.99
C ILE A 625 -14.34 -2.47 -2.30
N HIS A 626 -15.23 -1.54 -1.94
CA HIS A 626 -16.56 -1.84 -1.41
C HIS A 626 -17.55 -2.12 -2.53
N ALA A 627 -18.57 -2.95 -2.25
CA ALA A 627 -19.53 -3.36 -3.26
C ALA A 627 -20.61 -2.28 -3.45
N ARG A 628 -20.97 -2.02 -4.72
CA ARG A 628 -22.09 -1.14 -5.12
C ARG A 628 -22.86 -1.80 -6.27
N PRO A 629 -24.17 -1.54 -6.48
CA PRO A 629 -24.93 -2.14 -7.58
C PRO A 629 -24.36 -1.72 -8.96
N PRO A 630 -23.87 -2.65 -9.81
CA PRO A 630 -23.22 -2.33 -11.10
C PRO A 630 -24.20 -1.86 -12.20
N GLY A 631 -25.51 -2.07 -12.01
CA GLY A 631 -26.53 -1.80 -13.02
C GLY A 631 -26.25 -2.53 -14.35
N SER A 632 -26.58 -1.88 -15.46
CA SER A 632 -26.40 -2.44 -16.82
C SER A 632 -24.95 -2.78 -17.23
N THR A 633 -23.91 -2.45 -16.43
CA THR A 633 -22.55 -2.98 -16.67
C THR A 633 -22.41 -4.48 -16.34
N PHE A 634 -23.42 -5.10 -15.74
CA PHE A 634 -23.46 -6.55 -15.53
C PHE A 634 -23.77 -7.35 -16.81
N LYS A 635 -24.62 -6.81 -17.69
CA LYS A 635 -25.21 -7.49 -18.87
C LYS A 635 -24.20 -8.24 -19.78
N PRO A 636 -22.97 -7.71 -20.03
CA PRO A 636 -21.97 -8.44 -20.82
C PRO A 636 -21.60 -9.82 -20.27
N PHE A 637 -21.78 -10.10 -18.97
CA PHE A 637 -21.53 -11.43 -18.40
C PHE A 637 -22.65 -12.43 -18.68
N ASP A 638 -23.90 -11.98 -18.79
CA ASP A 638 -25.04 -12.81 -19.20
C ASP A 638 -24.91 -13.21 -20.67
N TYR A 639 -24.74 -12.20 -21.55
CA TYR A 639 -24.57 -12.42 -22.98
C TYR A 639 -23.31 -13.26 -23.29
N ALA A 640 -22.18 -13.03 -22.60
CA ALA A 640 -21.00 -13.88 -22.75
C ALA A 640 -21.22 -15.32 -22.26
N THR A 641 -22.05 -15.52 -21.21
CA THR A 641 -22.46 -16.86 -20.76
C THR A 641 -23.34 -17.55 -21.81
N ALA A 642 -24.26 -16.82 -22.47
CA ALA A 642 -25.07 -17.35 -23.57
C ALA A 642 -24.22 -17.70 -24.80
N PHE A 643 -23.19 -16.91 -25.10
CA PHE A 643 -22.21 -17.23 -26.15
C PHE A 643 -21.39 -18.50 -25.82
N GLN A 644 -21.13 -18.81 -24.53
CA GLN A 644 -20.56 -20.11 -24.15
C GLN A 644 -21.51 -21.30 -24.40
N MET A 645 -22.82 -21.07 -24.49
CA MET A 645 -23.84 -22.11 -24.57
C MET A 645 -24.38 -22.37 -25.99
N GLY A 646 -24.35 -21.37 -26.88
CA GLY A 646 -24.92 -21.54 -28.23
C GLY A 646 -25.19 -20.26 -29.02
N TRP A 647 -25.22 -19.10 -28.37
CA TRP A 647 -25.62 -17.85 -29.03
C TRP A 647 -24.45 -17.13 -29.73
N ASN A 648 -24.80 -16.19 -30.61
CA ASN A 648 -23.90 -15.25 -31.28
C ASN A 648 -24.49 -13.82 -31.17
N PRO A 649 -23.73 -12.74 -31.50
CA PRO A 649 -24.19 -11.37 -31.32
C PRO A 649 -25.44 -10.98 -32.14
N ALA A 650 -25.74 -11.67 -33.24
CA ALA A 650 -26.90 -11.39 -34.06
C ALA A 650 -28.18 -12.14 -33.63
N VAL A 651 -28.13 -13.01 -32.59
CA VAL A 651 -29.33 -13.67 -32.04
C VAL A 651 -30.40 -12.62 -31.73
N VAL A 652 -31.61 -12.83 -32.26
CA VAL A 652 -32.70 -11.85 -32.18
C VAL A 652 -33.59 -12.14 -30.99
N LEU A 653 -33.86 -11.12 -30.18
CA LEU A 653 -34.74 -11.15 -29.03
C LEU A 653 -35.83 -10.08 -29.20
N GLU A 654 -37.07 -10.42 -28.84
CA GLU A 654 -38.15 -9.43 -28.75
C GLU A 654 -38.05 -8.61 -27.47
N ASP A 655 -38.08 -7.29 -27.58
CA ASP A 655 -38.31 -6.40 -26.45
C ASP A 655 -39.81 -5.98 -26.38
N ASN A 656 -40.62 -6.97 -26.04
CA ASN A 656 -42.04 -6.84 -25.70
C ASN A 656 -42.21 -6.81 -24.18
N GLU A 657 -43.30 -6.19 -23.68
CA GLU A 657 -43.71 -6.33 -22.26
C GLU A 657 -43.73 -7.81 -21.86
N THR A 658 -42.90 -8.19 -20.90
CA THR A 658 -42.67 -9.59 -20.52
C THR A 658 -42.72 -9.73 -19.00
N ILE A 659 -43.62 -10.59 -18.51
CA ILE A 659 -43.86 -10.80 -17.07
C ILE A 659 -43.40 -12.21 -16.70
N PHE A 660 -42.44 -12.30 -15.77
CA PHE A 660 -41.74 -13.53 -15.42
C PHE A 660 -42.30 -14.11 -14.11
N PRO A 661 -42.87 -15.33 -14.09
CA PRO A 661 -43.41 -15.92 -12.87
C PRO A 661 -42.33 -16.16 -11.80
N THR A 662 -42.62 -15.80 -10.54
CA THR A 662 -41.78 -16.15 -9.39
C THR A 662 -42.20 -17.49 -8.79
N ASN A 663 -41.33 -18.06 -7.94
CA ASN A 663 -41.53 -19.37 -7.34
C ASN A 663 -42.90 -19.49 -6.63
N ASN A 664 -43.64 -20.56 -6.97
CA ASN A 664 -44.99 -20.93 -6.54
C ASN A 664 -46.19 -20.37 -7.34
N ASN A 665 -46.01 -19.39 -8.25
CA ASN A 665 -47.15 -18.73 -8.93
C ASN A 665 -47.46 -19.27 -10.35
N VAL A 666 -47.05 -20.51 -10.65
CA VAL A 666 -47.32 -21.16 -11.94
C VAL A 666 -48.83 -21.38 -12.12
N GLY A 667 -49.43 -20.70 -13.10
CA GLY A 667 -50.88 -20.77 -13.37
C GLY A 667 -51.70 -19.62 -12.78
N VAL A 668 -51.09 -18.65 -12.08
CA VAL A 668 -51.74 -17.38 -11.74
C VAL A 668 -52.01 -16.60 -13.04
N GLN A 669 -53.24 -16.12 -13.24
CA GLN A 669 -53.53 -15.24 -14.36
C GLN A 669 -52.93 -13.85 -14.11
N VAL A 670 -52.14 -13.36 -15.07
CA VAL A 670 -51.64 -11.98 -15.10
C VAL A 670 -52.83 -11.04 -15.34
N PRO A 671 -53.03 -10.00 -14.50
CA PRO A 671 -54.08 -9.01 -14.72
C PRO A 671 -53.82 -8.16 -15.97
N THR A 672 -54.87 -7.65 -16.61
CA THR A 672 -54.76 -6.73 -17.77
C THR A 672 -54.70 -5.24 -17.39
N ILE A 673 -54.46 -4.93 -16.10
CA ILE A 673 -54.46 -3.57 -15.56
C ILE A 673 -53.10 -3.31 -14.92
N GLN A 674 -52.36 -2.32 -15.43
CA GLN A 674 -50.97 -2.05 -15.00
C GLN A 674 -50.82 -1.93 -13.49
N SER A 675 -51.68 -1.18 -12.80
CA SER A 675 -51.59 -1.02 -11.34
C SER A 675 -51.84 -2.31 -10.55
N GLN A 676 -52.43 -3.34 -11.16
CA GLN A 676 -52.54 -4.68 -10.57
C GLN A 676 -51.33 -5.55 -10.91
N ILE A 677 -50.70 -5.34 -12.07
CA ILE A 677 -49.40 -5.93 -12.44
C ILE A 677 -48.34 -5.39 -11.47
N ASP A 678 -48.20 -4.07 -11.36
CA ASP A 678 -47.24 -3.37 -10.50
C ASP A 678 -47.39 -3.84 -9.04
N ALA A 679 -48.60 -3.81 -8.47
CA ALA A 679 -48.84 -4.21 -7.08
C ALA A 679 -48.56 -5.70 -6.79
N LEU A 680 -48.78 -6.60 -7.77
CA LEU A 680 -48.43 -8.01 -7.64
C LEU A 680 -46.92 -8.25 -7.85
N SER A 681 -46.25 -7.41 -8.64
CA SER A 681 -44.79 -7.42 -8.79
C SER A 681 -44.09 -6.90 -7.52
N GLU A 682 -44.61 -5.84 -6.90
CA GLU A 682 -44.18 -5.35 -5.57
C GLU A 682 -44.40 -6.40 -4.48
N ALA A 683 -45.51 -7.16 -4.55
CA ALA A 683 -45.78 -8.30 -3.67
C ALA A 683 -44.92 -9.55 -3.99
N GLY A 684 -44.05 -9.50 -5.01
CA GLY A 684 -43.18 -10.62 -5.41
C GLY A 684 -43.91 -11.81 -6.05
N THR A 685 -45.14 -11.62 -6.55
CA THR A 685 -45.99 -12.66 -7.16
C THR A 685 -45.54 -13.02 -8.58
N PHE A 686 -44.94 -12.05 -9.26
CA PHE A 686 -44.17 -12.20 -10.49
C PHE A 686 -43.14 -11.07 -10.55
N TYR A 687 -42.28 -11.07 -11.57
CA TYR A 687 -41.34 -10.00 -11.85
C TYR A 687 -41.76 -9.36 -13.17
N ALA A 688 -42.20 -8.09 -13.12
CA ALA A 688 -42.62 -7.30 -14.26
C ALA A 688 -41.59 -6.16 -14.54
N PRO A 689 -40.45 -6.47 -15.19
CA PRO A 689 -39.47 -5.47 -15.59
C PRO A 689 -39.96 -4.59 -16.75
N SER A 690 -39.31 -3.43 -16.90
CA SER A 690 -39.44 -2.54 -18.05
C SER A 690 -38.07 -2.01 -18.45
N ASP A 691 -37.95 -1.46 -19.65
CA ASP A 691 -36.75 -0.80 -20.12
C ASP A 691 -36.67 0.66 -19.59
N TYR A 692 -35.49 1.28 -19.75
CA TYR A 692 -35.20 2.56 -19.10
C TYR A 692 -36.20 3.66 -19.51
N GLY A 693 -36.82 4.28 -18.50
CA GLY A 693 -37.93 5.21 -18.69
C GLY A 693 -39.34 4.60 -18.58
N LYS A 694 -39.45 3.31 -18.20
CA LYS A 694 -40.69 2.52 -18.15
C LYS A 694 -41.32 2.34 -19.53
N THR A 695 -40.50 1.87 -20.46
CA THR A 695 -40.84 1.68 -21.87
C THR A 695 -40.54 0.25 -22.32
N TRP A 696 -40.94 -0.06 -23.55
CA TRP A 696 -40.52 -1.18 -24.38
C TRP A 696 -40.51 -0.68 -25.83
N THR A 697 -39.63 -1.23 -26.66
CA THR A 697 -39.58 -0.93 -28.10
C THR A 697 -40.71 -1.61 -28.87
N PHE A 698 -41.18 -2.77 -28.40
CA PHE A 698 -42.08 -3.70 -29.10
C PHE A 698 -41.53 -4.18 -30.46
N GLU A 699 -40.21 -4.15 -30.63
CA GLU A 699 -39.52 -4.59 -31.84
C GLU A 699 -38.52 -5.74 -31.57
N PRO A 700 -38.22 -6.57 -32.58
CA PRO A 700 -37.19 -7.60 -32.49
C PRO A 700 -35.81 -7.00 -32.76
N HIS A 701 -34.87 -7.20 -31.83
CA HIS A 701 -33.53 -6.63 -31.87
C HIS A 701 -32.44 -7.69 -31.68
N THR A 702 -31.26 -7.49 -32.27
CA THR A 702 -30.12 -8.39 -32.06
C THR A 702 -29.56 -8.26 -30.64
N VAL A 703 -28.88 -9.28 -30.13
CA VAL A 703 -28.11 -9.21 -28.87
C VAL A 703 -27.08 -8.08 -28.91
N ARG A 704 -26.45 -7.82 -30.06
CA ARG A 704 -25.53 -6.69 -30.29
C ARG A 704 -26.22 -5.35 -30.01
N TYR A 705 -27.30 -5.05 -30.74
CA TYR A 705 -28.11 -3.83 -30.57
C TYR A 705 -28.67 -3.72 -29.15
N SER A 706 -29.19 -4.81 -28.59
CA SER A 706 -29.75 -4.86 -27.24
C SER A 706 -28.69 -4.64 -26.14
N THR A 707 -27.42 -4.94 -26.42
CA THR A 707 -26.30 -4.64 -25.51
C THR A 707 -25.89 -3.17 -25.62
N ALA A 708 -25.82 -2.64 -26.86
CA ALA A 708 -25.44 -1.26 -27.13
C ALA A 708 -26.49 -0.27 -26.60
N GLY A 709 -27.77 -0.50 -26.88
CA GLY A 709 -28.92 0.21 -26.33
C GLY A 709 -29.30 -0.18 -24.91
N SER A 710 -28.50 -1.05 -24.27
CA SER A 710 -28.63 -1.36 -22.85
C SER A 710 -29.99 -1.88 -22.39
N LEU A 711 -30.71 -2.60 -23.27
CA LEU A 711 -32.09 -3.03 -23.05
C LEU A 711 -32.23 -4.00 -21.86
N ASN A 712 -33.29 -3.88 -21.05
CA ASN A 712 -33.49 -4.70 -19.84
C ASN A 712 -34.14 -6.04 -20.18
N ILE A 713 -35.23 -6.06 -20.95
CA ILE A 713 -35.95 -7.31 -21.27
C ILE A 713 -35.04 -8.32 -21.98
N ALA A 714 -34.21 -7.87 -22.91
CA ALA A 714 -33.25 -8.72 -23.63
C ALA A 714 -32.23 -9.40 -22.70
N ALA A 715 -31.67 -8.66 -21.74
CA ALA A 715 -30.75 -9.23 -20.75
C ALA A 715 -31.44 -10.22 -19.80
N ILE A 716 -32.67 -9.92 -19.39
CA ILE A 716 -33.48 -10.78 -18.51
C ILE A 716 -33.86 -12.09 -19.21
N LYS A 717 -34.24 -12.03 -20.50
CA LYS A 717 -34.43 -13.23 -21.36
C LYS A 717 -33.13 -14.02 -21.54
N THR A 718 -31.98 -13.34 -21.64
CA THR A 718 -30.66 -13.99 -21.69
C THR A 718 -30.31 -14.73 -20.39
N MET A 719 -30.61 -14.16 -19.22
CA MET A 719 -30.46 -14.86 -17.94
C MET A 719 -31.47 -16.00 -17.77
N GLN A 720 -32.66 -15.91 -18.39
CA GLN A 720 -33.62 -17.01 -18.42
C GLN A 720 -33.10 -18.19 -19.26
N PHE A 721 -32.57 -17.93 -20.47
CA PHE A 721 -31.95 -18.94 -21.34
C PHE A 721 -30.72 -19.61 -20.70
N THR A 722 -29.79 -18.82 -20.14
CA THR A 722 -28.57 -19.35 -19.51
C THR A 722 -28.84 -20.01 -18.14
N SER A 723 -29.91 -19.61 -17.46
CA SER A 723 -30.13 -19.72 -16.02
C SER A 723 -29.11 -18.94 -15.17
N GLY A 724 -29.60 -18.26 -14.12
CA GLY A 724 -28.74 -17.57 -13.14
C GLY A 724 -27.71 -18.47 -12.45
N ASN A 725 -27.85 -19.80 -12.50
CA ASN A 725 -26.83 -20.74 -12.03
C ASN A 725 -25.62 -20.84 -12.95
N ALA A 726 -25.79 -20.75 -14.28
CA ALA A 726 -24.67 -20.69 -15.22
C ALA A 726 -23.91 -19.37 -15.04
N VAL A 727 -24.65 -18.25 -15.00
CA VAL A 727 -24.09 -16.91 -14.74
C VAL A 727 -23.34 -16.89 -13.40
N LEU A 728 -23.89 -17.46 -12.33
CA LEU A 728 -23.20 -17.55 -11.04
C LEU A 728 -21.89 -18.34 -11.10
N ASN A 729 -21.82 -19.38 -11.92
CA ASN A 729 -20.56 -20.10 -12.15
C ASN A 729 -19.57 -19.31 -13.01
N THR A 730 -20.04 -18.50 -13.97
CA THR A 730 -19.22 -17.49 -14.67
C THR A 730 -18.65 -16.46 -13.70
N MET A 731 -19.49 -15.84 -12.86
CA MET A 731 -19.07 -14.81 -11.90
C MET A 731 -18.06 -15.31 -10.86
N ARG A 732 -18.22 -16.55 -10.36
CA ARG A 732 -17.22 -17.20 -9.48
C ARG A 732 -15.86 -17.36 -10.15
N ARG A 733 -15.83 -17.70 -11.46
CA ARG A 733 -14.59 -17.80 -12.25
C ARG A 733 -13.98 -16.42 -12.51
N LEU A 734 -14.82 -15.39 -12.67
CA LEU A 734 -14.45 -13.97 -12.62
C LEU A 734 -14.05 -13.48 -11.20
N GLY A 735 -14.03 -14.35 -10.19
CA GLY A 735 -13.58 -14.06 -8.82
C GLY A 735 -14.63 -13.45 -7.89
N ILE A 736 -15.84 -13.23 -8.40
CA ILE A 736 -16.97 -12.62 -7.69
C ILE A 736 -17.73 -13.74 -6.96
N ASN A 737 -17.14 -14.15 -5.84
CA ASN A 737 -17.51 -15.37 -5.10
C ASN A 737 -18.56 -15.15 -3.99
N THR A 738 -18.93 -13.90 -3.70
CA THR A 738 -19.87 -13.52 -2.64
C THR A 738 -21.35 -13.66 -3.04
N GLN A 739 -21.63 -13.83 -4.33
CA GLN A 739 -22.99 -13.79 -4.87
C GLN A 739 -23.76 -15.11 -4.68
N VAL A 740 -25.08 -14.97 -4.67
CA VAL A 740 -26.06 -16.05 -4.68
C VAL A 740 -27.03 -15.84 -5.85
N ASN A 741 -27.63 -16.93 -6.35
CA ASN A 741 -28.68 -16.85 -7.37
C ASN A 741 -30.04 -16.81 -6.64
N ASP A 742 -30.73 -15.68 -6.76
CA ASP A 742 -32.01 -15.42 -6.09
C ASP A 742 -33.10 -14.82 -7.00
N GLY A 743 -32.82 -14.60 -8.30
CA GLY A 743 -33.82 -14.19 -9.29
C GLY A 743 -33.23 -13.61 -10.58
N LEU A 744 -34.10 -13.39 -11.58
CA LEU A 744 -33.71 -12.83 -12.89
C LEU A 744 -33.33 -11.33 -12.84
N ALA A 745 -33.70 -10.62 -11.78
CA ALA A 745 -33.33 -9.20 -11.59
C ALA A 745 -31.81 -8.97 -11.50
N TRP A 746 -31.02 -10.03 -11.29
CA TRP A 746 -29.57 -9.93 -11.34
C TRP A 746 -29.04 -9.55 -12.74
N ALA A 747 -29.77 -9.89 -13.82
CA ALA A 747 -29.39 -9.57 -15.20
C ALA A 747 -29.28 -8.06 -15.50
N ILE A 748 -29.93 -7.22 -14.69
CA ILE A 748 -29.85 -5.76 -14.77
C ILE A 748 -28.93 -5.16 -13.69
N GLY A 749 -28.14 -5.99 -13.00
CA GLY A 749 -27.13 -5.58 -12.03
C GLY A 749 -27.64 -5.32 -10.61
N ALA A 750 -28.74 -5.93 -10.19
CA ALA A 750 -29.33 -5.75 -8.85
C ALA A 750 -28.55 -6.42 -7.68
N ARG A 751 -27.24 -6.64 -7.82
CA ARG A 751 -26.37 -7.27 -6.79
C ARG A 751 -25.00 -6.62 -6.79
N ASP A 752 -24.55 -6.23 -5.60
CA ASP A 752 -23.42 -5.33 -5.42
C ASP A 752 -22.08 -5.97 -5.79
N ILE A 753 -21.26 -5.27 -6.58
CA ILE A 753 -19.91 -5.68 -7.01
C ILE A 753 -18.98 -4.46 -6.88
N SER A 754 -17.74 -4.64 -6.41
CA SER A 754 -16.84 -3.49 -6.26
C SER A 754 -16.19 -3.05 -7.59
N PRO A 755 -15.79 -1.77 -7.75
CA PRO A 755 -15.08 -1.30 -8.95
C PRO A 755 -13.82 -2.12 -9.26
N LEU A 756 -13.06 -2.57 -8.26
CA LEU A 756 -11.92 -3.48 -8.45
C LEU A 756 -12.34 -4.85 -9.01
N GLN A 757 -13.48 -5.39 -8.54
CA GLN A 757 -14.03 -6.64 -9.07
C GLN A 757 -14.56 -6.46 -10.50
N MET A 758 -15.25 -5.36 -10.79
CA MET A 758 -15.76 -5.04 -12.13
C MET A 758 -14.62 -4.82 -13.14
N ALA A 759 -13.59 -4.06 -12.77
CA ALA A 759 -12.38 -3.89 -13.59
C ALA A 759 -11.72 -5.25 -13.89
N ASN A 760 -11.62 -6.14 -12.90
CA ASN A 760 -11.02 -7.45 -13.10
C ASN A 760 -11.89 -8.40 -13.94
N ALA A 761 -13.22 -8.27 -13.85
CA ALA A 761 -14.13 -9.04 -14.68
C ALA A 761 -14.10 -8.56 -16.15
N TYR A 762 -13.94 -7.26 -16.42
CA TYR A 762 -13.75 -6.71 -17.76
C TYR A 762 -12.33 -6.98 -18.33
N GLU A 763 -11.29 -7.00 -17.50
CA GLU A 763 -9.92 -7.41 -17.88
C GLU A 763 -9.93 -8.80 -18.54
N THR A 764 -10.82 -9.68 -18.08
CA THR A 764 -10.97 -11.04 -18.63
C THR A 764 -11.37 -11.02 -20.11
N PHE A 765 -12.10 -10.01 -20.59
CA PHE A 765 -12.39 -9.83 -22.02
C PHE A 765 -11.18 -9.23 -22.77
N ALA A 766 -10.59 -8.16 -22.22
CA ALA A 766 -9.36 -7.53 -22.71
C ALA A 766 -8.18 -8.52 -22.91
N ASN A 767 -8.22 -9.61 -22.13
CA ASN A 767 -7.20 -10.65 -22.08
C ASN A 767 -7.70 -12.00 -22.66
N GLN A 768 -8.57 -11.93 -23.68
CA GLN A 768 -8.99 -13.06 -24.52
C GLN A 768 -9.57 -14.24 -23.71
N GLY A 769 -10.37 -13.94 -22.69
CA GLY A 769 -11.02 -14.92 -21.82
C GLY A 769 -10.14 -15.48 -20.71
N VAL A 770 -8.90 -15.05 -20.57
CA VAL A 770 -8.04 -15.33 -19.41
C VAL A 770 -8.21 -14.22 -18.40
N ARG A 771 -8.52 -14.56 -17.16
CA ARG A 771 -8.53 -13.62 -16.05
C ARG A 771 -7.17 -13.63 -15.35
N VAL A 772 -6.64 -12.47 -15.00
CA VAL A 772 -5.47 -12.33 -14.12
C VAL A 772 -5.93 -11.87 -12.73
N GLN A 773 -5.23 -12.26 -11.66
CA GLN A 773 -5.53 -11.74 -10.32
C GLN A 773 -4.98 -10.31 -10.17
N PRO A 774 -5.78 -9.34 -9.65
CA PRO A 774 -5.29 -7.98 -9.41
C PRO A 774 -4.14 -7.95 -8.40
N GLN A 775 -3.07 -7.26 -8.76
CA GLN A 775 -1.82 -7.22 -8.02
C GLN A 775 -1.42 -5.78 -7.68
N SER A 776 -1.27 -5.51 -6.39
CA SER A 776 -0.89 -4.21 -5.80
C SER A 776 0.58 -4.13 -5.40
N ILE A 777 1.20 -5.26 -5.02
CA ILE A 777 2.55 -5.33 -4.44
C ILE A 777 3.48 -6.02 -5.46
N LEU A 778 4.57 -5.36 -5.83
CA LEU A 778 5.56 -5.90 -6.78
C LEU A 778 6.77 -6.50 -6.07
N ASP A 779 7.31 -5.83 -5.05
CA ASP A 779 8.43 -6.33 -4.25
C ASP A 779 8.19 -6.04 -2.76
N VAL A 780 8.68 -6.92 -1.88
CA VAL A 780 8.88 -6.64 -0.45
C VAL A 780 10.29 -7.05 -0.05
N TRP A 781 11.03 -6.17 0.63
CA TRP A 781 12.35 -6.45 1.18
C TRP A 781 12.52 -5.82 2.57
N ASP A 782 13.43 -6.34 3.40
CA ASP A 782 13.70 -5.75 4.72
C ASP A 782 14.62 -4.51 4.64
N ASN A 783 14.74 -3.76 5.74
CA ASN A 783 15.66 -2.62 5.84
C ASN A 783 17.17 -2.98 5.75
N LEU A 784 17.54 -4.27 5.69
CA LEU A 784 18.91 -4.73 5.45
C LEU A 784 19.18 -4.99 3.94
N GLY A 785 18.12 -5.05 3.13
CA GLY A 785 18.17 -5.32 1.69
C GLY A 785 17.85 -6.76 1.28
N ASN A 786 17.35 -7.60 2.20
CA ASN A 786 16.98 -8.98 1.89
C ASN A 786 15.59 -9.00 1.21
N ASN A 787 15.51 -9.52 -0.02
CA ASN A 787 14.25 -9.68 -0.74
C ASN A 787 13.41 -10.81 -0.10
N LEU A 788 12.17 -10.49 0.27
CA LEU A 788 11.20 -11.38 0.93
C LEU A 788 10.09 -11.83 -0.02
N PHE A 789 9.72 -10.99 -0.99
CA PHE A 789 8.69 -11.25 -2.00
C PHE A 789 8.99 -10.50 -3.30
N HIS A 790 8.74 -11.17 -4.43
CA HIS A 790 8.82 -10.60 -5.77
C HIS A 790 7.71 -11.16 -6.66
N TYR A 791 6.93 -10.29 -7.31
CA TYR A 791 5.89 -10.66 -8.26
C TYR A 791 6.47 -10.86 -9.67
N ASN A 792 6.28 -12.04 -10.25
CA ASN A 792 6.77 -12.37 -11.58
C ASN A 792 5.76 -11.96 -12.66
N LEU A 793 6.01 -10.81 -13.30
CA LEU A 793 5.18 -10.24 -14.37
C LEU A 793 5.03 -11.14 -15.61
N GLU A 794 5.96 -12.08 -15.84
CA GLU A 794 5.88 -13.03 -16.96
C GLU A 794 4.93 -14.21 -16.68
N LYS A 795 4.62 -14.47 -15.40
CA LYS A 795 3.84 -15.63 -14.94
C LYS A 795 2.82 -15.21 -13.87
N PRO A 796 1.90 -14.29 -14.20
CA PRO A 796 0.90 -13.78 -13.27
C PRO A 796 -0.13 -14.86 -12.91
N VAL A 797 -0.65 -14.80 -11.69
CA VAL A 797 -1.67 -15.75 -11.20
C VAL A 797 -2.96 -15.56 -12.02
N SER A 798 -3.35 -16.57 -12.79
CA SER A 798 -4.35 -16.43 -13.86
C SER A 798 -5.12 -17.71 -14.14
N GLY A 799 -6.28 -17.59 -14.79
CA GLY A 799 -7.15 -18.74 -15.13
C GLY A 799 -8.16 -18.42 -16.24
N ARG A 800 -8.52 -19.43 -17.06
CA ARG A 800 -9.42 -19.23 -18.20
C ARG A 800 -10.90 -19.27 -17.80
N VAL A 801 -11.60 -18.18 -18.09
CA VAL A 801 -13.06 -18.02 -17.92
C VAL A 801 -13.78 -18.25 -19.25
N PHE A 802 -13.44 -17.49 -20.28
CA PHE A 802 -14.03 -17.62 -21.62
C PHE A 802 -13.04 -18.28 -22.58
N SER A 803 -13.53 -18.86 -23.68
CA SER A 803 -12.67 -19.12 -24.83
C SER A 803 -12.24 -17.77 -25.44
N PRO A 804 -11.10 -17.68 -26.15
CA PRO A 804 -10.73 -16.43 -26.82
C PRO A 804 -11.81 -16.01 -27.84
N GLN A 805 -12.51 -16.98 -28.45
CA GLN A 805 -13.63 -16.76 -29.35
C GLN A 805 -14.82 -16.07 -28.65
N VAL A 806 -15.28 -16.58 -27.51
CA VAL A 806 -16.40 -15.95 -26.77
C VAL A 806 -16.02 -14.57 -26.24
N ALA A 807 -14.78 -14.40 -25.76
CA ALA A 807 -14.29 -13.09 -25.35
C ALA A 807 -14.26 -12.11 -26.53
N TYR A 808 -13.86 -12.57 -27.72
CA TYR A 808 -13.89 -11.76 -28.94
C TYR A 808 -15.31 -11.42 -29.39
N LEU A 809 -16.27 -12.36 -29.34
CA LEU A 809 -17.67 -12.06 -29.66
C LEU A 809 -18.21 -10.92 -28.79
N MET A 810 -18.00 -11.00 -27.46
CA MET A 810 -18.42 -9.93 -26.54
C MET A 810 -17.67 -8.63 -26.79
N THR A 811 -16.35 -8.69 -27.01
CA THR A 811 -15.55 -7.50 -27.36
C THR A 811 -16.06 -6.86 -28.65
N SER A 812 -16.43 -7.65 -29.66
CA SER A 812 -16.94 -7.16 -30.95
C SER A 812 -18.24 -6.36 -30.80
N VAL A 813 -19.05 -6.64 -29.78
CA VAL A 813 -20.26 -5.88 -29.43
C VAL A 813 -19.90 -4.60 -28.68
N LEU A 814 -19.01 -4.69 -27.70
CA LEU A 814 -18.67 -3.55 -26.83
C LEU A 814 -17.82 -2.46 -27.51
N VAL A 815 -17.22 -2.75 -28.67
CA VAL A 815 -16.48 -1.78 -29.53
C VAL A 815 -17.32 -1.22 -30.69
N ASP A 816 -18.61 -1.60 -30.80
CA ASP A 816 -19.43 -1.28 -31.96
C ASP A 816 -19.96 0.16 -31.92
N GLU A 817 -19.31 1.06 -32.65
CA GLU A 817 -19.71 2.47 -32.76
C GLU A 817 -21.05 2.70 -33.50
N PRO A 818 -21.42 1.93 -34.56
CA PRO A 818 -22.72 2.05 -35.20
C PRO A 818 -23.89 1.80 -34.24
N ASP A 819 -23.86 0.68 -33.50
CA ASP A 819 -25.00 0.30 -32.65
C ASP A 819 -25.08 1.16 -31.37
N ARG A 820 -24.00 1.82 -30.92
CA ARG A 820 -24.04 2.81 -29.81
C ARG A 820 -24.96 4.00 -30.10
N ASN A 821 -25.16 4.35 -31.37
CA ASN A 821 -26.02 5.45 -31.83
C ASN A 821 -27.49 5.31 -31.34
N VAL A 822 -27.93 4.12 -30.93
CA VAL A 822 -29.27 3.92 -30.34
C VAL A 822 -29.43 4.56 -28.96
N GLU A 823 -28.39 4.53 -28.11
CA GLU A 823 -28.40 5.16 -26.78
C GLU A 823 -27.78 6.57 -26.83
N PHE A 824 -26.74 6.74 -27.67
CA PHE A 824 -25.91 7.95 -27.72
C PHE A 824 -25.67 8.38 -29.19
N SER A 825 -26.46 9.31 -29.71
CA SER A 825 -26.28 9.82 -31.07
C SER A 825 -25.26 10.96 -31.13
N GLY A 826 -24.19 10.83 -31.93
CA GLY A 826 -23.15 11.85 -32.07
C GLY A 826 -21.90 11.61 -31.21
N ASP A 827 -21.09 12.66 -30.99
CA ASP A 827 -19.88 12.57 -30.18
C ASP A 827 -20.25 12.37 -28.70
N HIS A 828 -19.65 11.37 -28.08
CA HIS A 828 -20.00 10.88 -26.75
C HIS A 828 -18.78 10.25 -26.07
N ASP A 829 -18.78 10.19 -24.74
CA ASP A 829 -17.62 9.80 -23.92
C ASP A 829 -17.22 8.30 -24.02
N LEU A 830 -17.95 7.49 -24.78
CA LEU A 830 -17.51 6.13 -25.18
C LEU A 830 -16.75 6.10 -26.52
N SER A 831 -16.79 7.19 -27.28
CA SER A 831 -16.12 7.35 -28.57
C SER A 831 -14.72 7.89 -28.35
N PHE A 832 -13.85 7.69 -29.34
CA PHE A 832 -12.47 8.19 -29.34
C PHE A 832 -12.15 8.89 -30.68
N SER A 833 -13.15 9.57 -31.28
CA SER A 833 -13.01 10.32 -32.53
C SER A 833 -12.13 11.58 -32.43
N ASP A 834 -11.91 12.05 -31.20
CA ASP A 834 -10.93 13.07 -30.81
C ASP A 834 -9.49 12.59 -31.06
N ILE A 835 -9.20 11.28 -30.87
CA ILE A 835 -7.84 10.72 -30.92
C ILE A 835 -7.59 9.65 -31.98
N ASP A 836 -8.62 9.23 -32.74
CA ASP A 836 -8.50 8.39 -33.93
C ASP A 836 -8.82 9.18 -35.21
N PRO A 837 -7.81 9.52 -36.06
CA PRO A 837 -8.03 10.29 -37.28
C PRO A 837 -8.78 9.52 -38.39
N ASN A 838 -9.14 8.26 -38.16
CA ASN A 838 -9.95 7.44 -39.06
C ASN A 838 -11.38 7.22 -38.54
N CYS A 839 -11.68 7.66 -37.31
CA CYS A 839 -12.95 7.45 -36.65
C CYS A 839 -13.99 8.44 -37.18
N THR A 840 -15.05 7.91 -37.79
CA THR A 840 -16.21 8.72 -38.19
C THR A 840 -17.35 8.39 -37.23
N VAL A 841 -17.75 9.40 -36.45
CA VAL A 841 -18.79 9.30 -35.41
C VAL A 841 -20.07 8.64 -35.94
N ASN A 842 -20.59 7.65 -35.22
CA ASN A 842 -21.69 6.74 -35.62
C ASN A 842 -21.38 5.75 -36.77
N PHE A 843 -20.13 5.58 -37.20
CA PHE A 843 -19.75 4.65 -38.27
C PHE A 843 -18.59 3.72 -37.86
N TYR A 844 -17.36 3.96 -38.32
CA TYR A 844 -16.23 3.06 -38.07
C TYR A 844 -15.08 3.84 -37.44
N CYS A 845 -14.43 3.20 -36.48
CA CYS A 845 -13.23 3.69 -35.81
C CYS A 845 -12.16 2.58 -35.84
N ALA A 846 -10.93 2.96 -36.19
CA ALA A 846 -9.78 2.08 -36.26
C ALA A 846 -9.18 1.80 -34.87
N HIS A 847 -9.37 2.71 -33.92
CA HIS A 847 -9.09 2.51 -32.50
C HIS A 847 -10.30 1.83 -31.83
N GLN A 848 -10.11 0.61 -31.34
CA GLN A 848 -11.14 -0.17 -30.68
C GLN A 848 -11.02 -0.04 -29.16
N VAL A 849 -11.94 0.70 -28.55
CA VAL A 849 -12.10 0.77 -27.09
C VAL A 849 -13.47 0.20 -26.72
N ALA A 850 -13.45 -0.91 -25.97
CA ALA A 850 -14.66 -1.58 -25.53
C ALA A 850 -15.20 -0.89 -24.28
N ALA A 851 -16.50 -0.62 -24.19
CA ALA A 851 -17.10 0.03 -23.02
C ALA A 851 -18.55 -0.38 -22.79
N LYS A 852 -19.00 -0.30 -21.53
CA LYS A 852 -20.42 -0.31 -21.18
C LYS A 852 -20.73 0.65 -20.04
N THR A 853 -21.83 1.37 -20.18
CA THR A 853 -22.48 2.22 -19.18
C THR A 853 -23.40 1.44 -18.25
N GLY A 854 -23.55 1.90 -17.01
CA GLY A 854 -24.55 1.43 -16.06
C GLY A 854 -25.16 2.57 -15.26
N THR A 855 -26.44 2.42 -14.96
CA THR A 855 -27.26 3.30 -14.12
C THR A 855 -28.15 2.39 -13.27
N THR A 856 -28.37 2.73 -12.00
CA THR A 856 -29.38 2.10 -11.14
C THR A 856 -30.73 2.82 -11.22
N ASP A 857 -31.84 2.09 -11.12
CA ASP A 857 -33.20 2.68 -11.10
C ASP A 857 -33.42 3.71 -9.96
N SER A 858 -32.65 3.61 -8.88
CA SER A 858 -32.61 4.55 -7.75
C SER A 858 -31.83 5.84 -8.03
N PHE A 859 -31.09 5.91 -9.14
CA PHE A 859 -30.10 6.95 -9.45
C PHE A 859 -29.02 7.15 -8.36
N ALA A 860 -28.76 6.14 -7.51
CA ALA A 860 -27.71 6.17 -6.49
C ALA A 860 -26.31 5.85 -7.05
N ASP A 861 -26.24 5.11 -8.17
CA ASP A 861 -24.99 4.66 -8.78
C ASP A 861 -24.97 4.91 -10.30
N ASN A 862 -23.86 5.43 -10.79
CA ASN A 862 -23.52 5.57 -12.20
C ASN A 862 -22.18 4.89 -12.47
N TRP A 863 -22.08 4.19 -13.60
CA TRP A 863 -20.92 3.36 -13.93
C TRP A 863 -20.52 3.53 -15.39
N THR A 864 -19.21 3.46 -15.64
CA THR A 864 -18.66 3.12 -16.95
C THR A 864 -17.46 2.20 -16.74
N VAL A 865 -17.48 1.05 -17.40
CA VAL A 865 -16.38 0.08 -17.36
C VAL A 865 -15.99 -0.28 -18.78
N GLY A 866 -14.70 -0.27 -19.07
CA GLY A 866 -14.20 -0.46 -20.43
C GLY A 866 -12.70 -0.67 -20.53
N TYR A 867 -12.24 -1.10 -21.70
CA TYR A 867 -10.90 -1.63 -21.90
C TYR A 867 -10.40 -1.50 -23.34
N THR A 868 -9.08 -1.48 -23.47
CA THR A 868 -8.34 -1.81 -24.68
C THR A 868 -7.76 -3.24 -24.52
N PRO A 869 -7.03 -3.81 -25.50
CA PRO A 869 -6.26 -5.03 -25.30
C PRO A 869 -5.18 -4.92 -24.19
N ASP A 870 -4.81 -3.71 -23.78
CA ASP A 870 -3.70 -3.43 -22.88
C ASP A 870 -4.09 -2.96 -21.47
N VAL A 871 -5.19 -2.21 -21.33
CA VAL A 871 -5.58 -1.59 -20.05
C VAL A 871 -7.10 -1.67 -19.86
N THR A 872 -7.54 -1.80 -18.60
CA THR A 872 -8.96 -1.80 -18.21
C THR A 872 -9.21 -0.74 -17.14
N VAL A 873 -10.25 0.06 -17.33
CA VAL A 873 -10.66 1.13 -16.43
C VAL A 873 -12.11 0.90 -16.01
N ALA A 874 -12.36 0.92 -14.70
CA ALA A 874 -13.70 1.00 -14.13
C ALA A 874 -13.85 2.31 -13.37
N VAL A 875 -14.95 3.03 -13.64
CA VAL A 875 -15.36 4.23 -12.92
C VAL A 875 -16.75 4.03 -12.34
N TRP A 876 -16.89 4.36 -11.06
CA TRP A 876 -18.15 4.56 -10.36
C TRP A 876 -18.28 6.04 -9.97
N VAL A 877 -19.49 6.58 -10.03
CA VAL A 877 -19.89 7.92 -9.58
C VAL A 877 -21.22 7.82 -8.85
N GLY A 878 -21.37 8.53 -7.73
CA GLY A 878 -22.55 8.46 -6.90
C GLY A 878 -22.42 9.25 -5.61
N ASN A 879 -23.11 8.78 -4.57
CA ASN A 879 -22.93 9.24 -3.20
C ASN A 879 -22.63 8.06 -2.27
N ALA A 880 -21.66 8.26 -1.38
CA ALA A 880 -21.19 7.23 -0.46
C ALA A 880 -22.17 6.92 0.70
N ASP A 881 -23.27 7.64 0.80
CA ASP A 881 -24.38 7.46 1.75
C ASP A 881 -25.66 6.88 1.10
N ASP A 882 -25.55 6.39 -0.13
CA ASP A 882 -26.64 5.88 -0.99
C ASP A 882 -27.71 6.93 -1.36
N SER A 883 -27.48 8.22 -1.10
CA SER A 883 -28.42 9.27 -1.50
C SER A 883 -28.50 9.41 -3.04
N PRO A 884 -29.69 9.64 -3.63
CA PRO A 884 -29.87 9.66 -5.07
C PRO A 884 -29.25 10.90 -5.73
N MET A 885 -28.72 10.72 -6.93
CA MET A 885 -28.38 11.80 -7.85
C MET A 885 -29.62 12.24 -8.65
N TYR A 886 -29.56 13.43 -9.25
CA TYR A 886 -30.64 14.00 -10.05
C TYR A 886 -30.16 14.25 -11.49
N ASN A 887 -30.85 13.70 -12.48
CA ASN A 887 -30.56 13.90 -13.91
C ASN A 887 -29.13 13.50 -14.35
N VAL A 888 -28.51 12.51 -13.71
CA VAL A 888 -27.21 11.93 -14.12
C VAL A 888 -27.36 10.44 -14.35
N ILE A 889 -26.71 9.95 -15.41
CA ILE A 889 -26.67 8.55 -15.82
C ILE A 889 -25.23 8.17 -16.19
N GLY A 890 -24.96 6.88 -16.42
CA GLY A 890 -23.61 6.38 -16.73
C GLY A 890 -22.80 7.24 -17.72
N ILE A 891 -23.43 7.75 -18.79
CA ILE A 891 -22.77 8.59 -19.81
C ILE A 891 -22.50 10.05 -19.38
N THR A 892 -23.20 10.59 -18.37
CA THR A 892 -23.04 11.99 -17.91
C THR A 892 -22.39 12.14 -16.53
N GLY A 893 -22.08 11.02 -15.86
CA GLY A 893 -21.35 11.02 -14.58
C GLY A 893 -20.04 10.23 -14.65
N ALA A 894 -20.12 8.93 -14.98
CA ALA A 894 -18.96 8.04 -14.93
C ALA A 894 -18.13 8.04 -16.23
N ALA A 895 -18.78 8.18 -17.40
CA ALA A 895 -18.11 8.10 -18.68
C ALA A 895 -17.09 9.23 -18.95
N PRO A 896 -17.34 10.52 -18.61
CA PRO A 896 -16.37 11.59 -18.91
C PRO A 896 -15.07 11.46 -18.09
N ILE A 897 -15.15 10.96 -16.85
CA ILE A 897 -13.96 10.61 -16.04
C ILE A 897 -13.27 9.38 -16.64
N TRP A 898 -14.03 8.36 -17.07
CA TRP A 898 -13.49 7.15 -17.70
C TRP A 898 -12.76 7.46 -19.01
N HIS A 899 -13.33 8.34 -19.85
CA HIS A 899 -12.81 8.77 -21.14
C HIS A 899 -11.43 9.42 -20.98
N ASN A 900 -11.35 10.52 -20.23
CA ASN A 900 -10.10 11.24 -19.96
C ASN A 900 -9.02 10.34 -19.34
N VAL A 901 -9.39 9.45 -18.42
CA VAL A 901 -8.46 8.46 -17.84
C VAL A 901 -7.97 7.48 -18.91
N MET A 902 -8.86 6.93 -19.74
CA MET A 902 -8.51 6.00 -20.83
C MET A 902 -7.62 6.65 -21.88
N GLU A 903 -7.99 7.84 -22.37
CA GLU A 903 -7.22 8.72 -23.25
C GLU A 903 -5.77 8.88 -22.78
N SER A 904 -5.60 9.30 -21.51
CA SER A 904 -4.28 9.51 -20.93
C SER A 904 -3.43 8.23 -20.95
N LEU A 905 -4.03 7.05 -20.76
CA LEU A 905 -3.33 5.76 -20.67
C LEU A 905 -2.81 5.30 -22.04
N VAL A 906 -3.56 5.62 -23.11
CA VAL A 906 -3.20 5.36 -24.51
C VAL A 906 -2.36 6.49 -25.14
N GLY A 907 -1.93 7.48 -24.35
CA GLY A 907 -0.87 8.42 -24.70
C GLY A 907 -1.32 9.66 -25.49
N GLN A 908 -2.62 9.93 -25.55
CA GLN A 908 -3.18 11.17 -26.11
C GLN A 908 -4.07 11.80 -25.05
N CYS A 909 -3.72 12.98 -24.56
CA CYS A 909 -4.38 13.61 -23.40
C CYS A 909 -4.48 15.12 -23.64
N ASN A 910 -5.56 15.74 -23.14
CA ASN A 910 -5.96 17.12 -23.44
C ASN A 910 -6.15 17.41 -24.95
N GLN A 911 -6.41 16.38 -25.77
CA GLN A 911 -6.60 16.53 -27.22
C GLN A 911 -8.08 16.81 -27.54
N TYR A 912 -8.47 18.08 -27.48
CA TYR A 912 -9.78 18.59 -27.94
C TYR A 912 -11.02 18.21 -27.10
N THR A 913 -10.90 18.13 -25.78
CA THR A 913 -12.07 18.10 -24.87
C THR A 913 -12.99 19.32 -25.06
N THR A 914 -14.20 19.09 -25.60
CA THR A 914 -15.44 19.87 -25.37
C THR A 914 -15.35 21.42 -25.37
N GLY A 915 -15.01 22.02 -26.52
CA GLY A 915 -15.00 23.49 -26.67
C GLY A 915 -15.81 24.03 -27.85
N ILE A 916 -17.05 24.48 -27.62
CA ILE A 916 -17.76 25.31 -28.61
C ILE A 916 -16.99 26.64 -28.77
N ALA A 917 -16.46 26.87 -29.97
CA ALA A 917 -15.74 28.09 -30.37
C ALA A 917 -14.39 28.36 -29.67
N GLY A 918 -13.53 27.35 -29.53
CA GLY A 918 -12.07 27.55 -29.57
C GLY A 918 -11.26 26.99 -28.40
N GLN A 919 -10.43 25.99 -28.72
CA GLN A 919 -9.33 25.40 -27.93
C GLN A 919 -9.05 26.00 -26.54
N VAL A 920 -9.66 25.40 -25.52
CA VAL A 920 -9.06 25.21 -24.20
C VAL A 920 -9.32 23.75 -23.85
N GLY A 921 -8.28 22.99 -23.45
CA GLY A 921 -8.48 21.64 -22.92
C GLY A 921 -9.09 21.67 -21.51
N ASP A 922 -9.42 20.50 -20.97
CA ASP A 922 -9.99 20.24 -19.64
C ASP A 922 -9.41 21.02 -18.44
N GLY A 923 -8.22 21.62 -18.58
CA GLY A 923 -7.53 22.40 -17.55
C GLY A 923 -6.81 21.54 -16.50
N VAL A 924 -6.89 20.22 -16.62
CA VAL A 924 -6.09 19.25 -15.87
C VAL A 924 -4.74 19.10 -16.58
N LYS A 925 -3.69 18.75 -15.84
CA LYS A 925 -2.36 18.54 -16.42
C LYS A 925 -2.16 17.06 -16.71
N CYS A 926 -1.93 16.73 -17.98
CA CYS A 926 -1.56 15.38 -18.40
C CYS A 926 -0.50 14.72 -17.50
N PRO A 927 -0.70 13.45 -17.11
CA PRO A 927 0.27 12.70 -16.33
C PRO A 927 1.50 12.34 -17.18
N THR A 928 2.61 12.02 -16.52
CA THR A 928 3.77 11.43 -17.19
C THR A 928 4.17 10.13 -16.50
N TYR A 929 3.95 9.02 -17.19
CA TYR A 929 4.30 7.67 -16.77
C TYR A 929 4.87 6.86 -17.94
N ASN A 930 5.35 5.65 -17.64
CA ASN A 930 5.94 4.75 -18.61
C ASN A 930 5.42 3.33 -18.35
N PHE A 931 4.14 3.08 -18.66
CA PHE A 931 3.62 1.72 -18.79
C PHE A 931 4.07 1.12 -20.13
N ARG A 932 3.98 -0.20 -20.27
CA ARG A 932 4.43 -0.93 -21.48
C ARG A 932 3.70 -0.47 -22.76
N PHE A 933 2.45 -0.02 -22.62
CA PHE A 933 1.57 0.42 -23.71
C PHE A 933 1.60 1.95 -23.96
N SER A 934 2.03 2.80 -23.02
CA SER A 934 1.90 4.27 -23.11
C SER A 934 2.67 4.96 -24.25
N LYS A 935 3.43 4.21 -25.06
CA LYS A 935 4.14 4.71 -26.25
C LYS A 935 3.72 4.02 -27.54
N ASN A 936 3.11 2.84 -27.44
CA ASN A 936 2.67 1.99 -28.54
C ASN A 936 1.42 1.21 -28.06
N PRO A 937 0.28 1.90 -27.85
CA PRO A 937 -0.95 1.25 -27.40
C PRO A 937 -1.46 0.27 -28.46
N THR A 938 -1.92 -0.91 -28.03
CA THR A 938 -2.55 -1.87 -28.94
C THR A 938 -3.98 -1.42 -29.23
N TRP A 939 -4.23 -0.94 -30.45
CA TRP A 939 -5.52 -0.34 -30.80
C TRP A 939 -6.58 -1.30 -31.34
N LYS A 940 -6.25 -2.58 -31.58
CA LYS A 940 -7.17 -3.55 -32.16
C LYS A 940 -7.14 -4.88 -31.43
N PHE A 941 -8.31 -5.47 -31.23
CA PHE A 941 -8.45 -6.82 -30.69
C PHE A 941 -8.23 -7.84 -31.83
N PRO A 942 -7.29 -8.79 -31.69
CA PRO A 942 -7.04 -9.78 -32.73
C PRO A 942 -8.22 -10.76 -32.81
N VAL A 943 -8.70 -11.01 -34.03
CA VAL A 943 -9.70 -12.07 -34.29
C VAL A 943 -9.06 -13.43 -33.98
N PRO A 944 -9.61 -14.24 -33.06
CA PRO A 944 -9.03 -15.53 -32.71
C PRO A 944 -9.35 -16.59 -33.78
N PRO A 945 -8.50 -17.62 -33.97
CA PRO A 945 -8.81 -18.74 -34.85
C PRO A 945 -10.14 -19.41 -34.46
N GLY A 946 -10.97 -19.75 -35.44
CA GLY A 946 -12.30 -20.30 -35.19
C GLY A 946 -13.39 -19.24 -34.95
N VAL A 947 -13.13 -17.96 -35.26
CA VAL A 947 -14.17 -16.93 -35.44
C VAL A 947 -14.13 -16.43 -36.88
N GLN A 948 -15.30 -16.40 -37.52
CA GLN A 948 -15.48 -15.84 -38.86
C GLN A 948 -16.74 -14.95 -38.89
N GLN A 949 -16.84 -14.07 -39.89
CA GLN A 949 -18.08 -13.36 -40.19
C GLN A 949 -18.91 -14.17 -41.19
N VAL A 950 -20.21 -14.34 -40.93
CA VAL A 950 -21.16 -14.96 -41.86
C VAL A 950 -22.44 -14.12 -41.98
N PRO A 951 -23.15 -14.17 -43.13
CA PRO A 951 -24.52 -13.69 -43.19
C PRO A 951 -25.43 -14.54 -42.29
N LEU A 952 -26.31 -13.87 -41.56
CA LEU A 952 -27.29 -14.44 -40.65
C LEU A 952 -28.67 -13.86 -40.94
N SER A 953 -29.72 -14.64 -40.69
CA SER A 953 -31.11 -14.21 -40.81
C SER A 953 -31.40 -13.05 -39.86
N SER A 954 -31.74 -11.88 -40.40
CA SER A 954 -32.07 -10.68 -39.61
C SER A 954 -33.34 -10.83 -38.74
N ALA A 955 -34.11 -11.91 -38.91
CA ALA A 955 -35.27 -12.23 -38.09
C ALA A 955 -34.97 -13.19 -36.92
N THR A 956 -33.77 -13.79 -36.84
CA THR A 956 -33.45 -14.84 -35.84
C THR A 956 -32.00 -14.87 -35.35
N GLY A 957 -31.03 -14.32 -36.10
CA GLY A 957 -29.60 -14.48 -35.83
C GLY A 957 -29.03 -15.87 -36.16
N MET A 958 -29.81 -16.69 -36.86
CA MET A 958 -29.46 -18.05 -37.28
C MET A 958 -28.86 -18.04 -38.70
N GLN A 959 -28.26 -19.14 -39.16
CA GLN A 959 -27.75 -19.25 -40.54
C GLN A 959 -28.85 -18.91 -41.57
N GLY A 960 -28.58 -17.94 -42.45
CA GLY A 960 -29.52 -17.44 -43.45
C GLY A 960 -29.00 -16.20 -44.15
N GLY A 961 -29.72 -15.69 -45.15
CA GLY A 961 -29.40 -14.39 -45.77
C GLY A 961 -29.87 -13.23 -44.90
N GLY A 962 -29.02 -12.23 -44.69
CA GLY A 962 -29.33 -11.05 -43.88
C GLY A 962 -28.07 -10.35 -43.37
N THR A 963 -28.10 -9.89 -42.12
CA THR A 963 -27.02 -9.16 -41.45
C THR A 963 -25.76 -10.02 -41.30
N THR A 964 -24.59 -9.45 -41.57
CA THR A 964 -23.30 -10.13 -41.37
C THR A 964 -22.78 -9.88 -39.96
N ASP A 965 -22.53 -10.93 -39.18
CA ASP A 965 -21.94 -10.84 -37.83
C ASP A 965 -20.98 -12.02 -37.56
N TYR A 966 -20.25 -11.95 -36.45
CA TYR A 966 -19.27 -12.93 -36.01
C TYR A 966 -19.92 -14.17 -35.39
N VAL A 967 -19.47 -15.35 -35.83
CA VAL A 967 -19.85 -16.66 -35.26
C VAL A 967 -18.61 -17.47 -34.93
N ILE A 968 -18.80 -18.54 -34.15
CA ILE A 968 -17.74 -19.52 -33.84
C ILE A 968 -17.85 -20.68 -34.84
N ASP A 969 -16.72 -21.07 -35.43
CA ASP A 969 -16.66 -22.08 -36.49
C ASP A 969 -17.20 -23.44 -36.03
N GLY A 970 -18.19 -23.96 -36.77
CA GLY A 970 -18.84 -25.25 -36.46
C GLY A 970 -19.86 -25.20 -35.31
N GLN A 971 -20.02 -24.06 -34.62
CA GLN A 971 -21.08 -23.88 -33.62
C GLN A 971 -22.38 -23.50 -34.34
N ALA A 972 -23.27 -24.48 -34.55
CA ALA A 972 -24.63 -24.20 -34.97
C ALA A 972 -25.31 -23.34 -33.89
N PRO A 973 -25.86 -22.15 -34.22
CA PRO A 973 -26.48 -21.30 -33.21
C PRO A 973 -27.69 -21.99 -32.61
N LEU A 974 -27.89 -21.83 -31.31
CA LEU A 974 -29.12 -22.25 -30.64
C LEU A 974 -30.19 -21.16 -30.78
N GLN A 975 -31.44 -21.57 -31.01
CA GLN A 975 -32.59 -20.67 -30.89
C GLN A 975 -32.67 -20.13 -29.44
N PRO A 976 -33.16 -18.89 -29.25
CA PRO A 976 -33.29 -18.28 -27.93
C PRO A 976 -34.43 -18.89 -27.08
#